data_AF-A0A180GZ03-F1
#
_entry.id   AF-A0A180GZ03-F1
#
_cell.length_a   1.000
_cell.length_b   1.000
_cell.length_c   1.000
_cell.angle_alpha   90.00
_cell.angle_beta   90.00
_cell.angle_gamma   90.00
#
_symmetry.space_group_name_H-M   'P 1'
#
loop_
_entity.id
_entity.type
_entity.pdbx_description
1 polymer ?
#
loop_
_entity_poly.entity_id
_entity_poly.type
_entity_poly.pdbx_seq_one_letter_code
_entity_poly.pdbx_strand_id
1 'polypeptide(L)'
;MNYVICLRQFSRLREAGMRGWRLQNTFTISRSGIRRITGSAKLSHHEVLPTPTKYNIDQDQLIRPCFRDTWQPASLPLRAPIVHKESILSLATDYQAGNVFGGSQSGDIHVWSLHTFFPVTRLVGHQSSVLCLTISIERSLLFSSSGDNTVRVWDTNRFGNALFVVKPPIDSCGDVLSLVWCNQLSILYLGCQDTSIQWICLPQSMTTRTTEVVTGDSICGSSTLLRSTSSAPPMEHSLSAPVRSHTIPAGSLSQEGLNLHSPAGLSPNPQFARSVHHKFFDSMSQSELLKAARRRESNNSLSPLLHILSPELFAESQGKLRDHALEDICSADGYQKEDGSEVLFINNKDSVTYAHFGYIYCLLLICLNDQLFLISGSGDSTIKVWTLDPQTGALNPNFKILSAVSSIHLAPSTASPQSSEDLGAVLTLAAYGSTLYSGYQDGVIKIWDLDTYTCIRTLFHRGSVDQLHPSSKDSDDVLTLTVLDNGELFSGCSSGVIIRWDSSFHRVLKWQSHQGSALASCFVLHQGKRLLLTGGSDNCIKIWDVYHTEASVPRLVTDDAEIKDQAGTAMAFQDRMFRHLSQFVSYRSISNEEHREECRQAALYLKTTLVKLGADARLLPGDPGRNPLVLATFKGKSSTESPTTQTRRRRVLYYGHYDVVQAGDEKDWTAPAFVMTGQNGWLYGRGVTDNKGPTLAVAYAVTALLDQRSLDVDVVMLVEGEEEAGSAGFQKAVKENKELIGHIDVVLVSNSYWLDDETPCMTFGLRGVIHATVKVTSSQPDLHSGMHGGAVHEPVLDLVRILGDLVGKDGKICLDGFYKGVRPIGPEEQKVYDRIVEHISNFANVELLKHSPITNIRENLIAKWRQPSLSIHKIDVTGPAHATVIPASAQSAVSIRIVPDQSLEEISRSLVSFLEAAFQHLRSSNTLEVKITQTADWWLGHPEDVHSMALAGCVEEEWGVKPLWIREGGSIPSIPFLEQEFNAKAIHLPMGSASDSAHLPNERIKMVNLEKGNHVVASFLKKVALI
;
A
#
# COMPACT_ATOMS: atom_id res chain seq x y z
N MET A 1 5.05 32.79 -52.76
CA MET A 1 4.59 34.20 -52.69
C MET A 1 4.66 34.58 -51.21
N ASN A 2 5.82 35.02 -50.70
CA ASN A 2 6.42 36.37 -50.75
C ASN A 2 5.85 37.34 -49.69
N TYR A 3 6.73 37.70 -48.72
CA TYR A 3 6.65 38.79 -47.73
C TYR A 3 5.54 38.67 -46.66
N VAL A 4 5.77 38.70 -45.32
CA VAL A 4 6.68 39.44 -44.39
C VAL A 4 6.05 40.74 -43.85
N ILE A 5 6.43 41.10 -42.61
CA ILE A 5 6.11 42.30 -41.79
C ILE A 5 4.93 42.14 -40.81
N CYS A 6 5.25 42.04 -39.51
CA CYS A 6 4.78 43.05 -38.55
C CYS A 6 5.78 43.21 -37.38
N LEU A 7 6.10 44.45 -37.03
CA LEU A 7 6.93 44.85 -35.89
C LEU A 7 6.53 46.28 -35.49
N ARG A 8 6.69 46.60 -34.20
CA ARG A 8 6.28 47.85 -33.50
C ARG A 8 4.81 47.91 -33.07
N GLN A 9 4.60 48.01 -31.76
CA GLN A 9 4.25 49.30 -31.15
C GLN A 9 4.68 49.33 -29.68
N PHE A 10 5.36 50.41 -29.28
CA PHE A 10 5.68 50.71 -27.87
C PHE A 10 5.91 52.22 -27.75
N SER A 11 4.90 52.98 -27.33
CA SER A 11 5.02 54.33 -26.72
C SER A 11 3.67 55.04 -26.61
N ARG A 12 3.26 55.34 -25.36
CA ARG A 12 2.92 56.70 -24.88
C ARG A 12 2.74 56.68 -23.36
N LEU A 13 2.97 57.83 -22.73
CA LEU A 13 2.97 58.06 -21.28
C LEU A 13 2.40 59.45 -20.99
N ARG A 14 1.98 59.65 -19.73
CA ARG A 14 1.50 60.86 -18.99
C ARG A 14 0.14 60.59 -18.34
N GLU A 15 -0.20 61.03 -17.13
CA GLU A 15 0.47 61.69 -15.98
C GLU A 15 -0.53 61.61 -14.79
N ALA A 16 -0.23 61.66 -13.48
CA ALA A 16 0.99 61.74 -12.65
C ALA A 16 0.61 61.21 -11.22
N GLY A 17 1.48 61.01 -10.23
CA GLY A 17 2.94 61.14 -10.11
C GLY A 17 3.40 61.22 -8.63
N MET A 18 4.73 61.12 -8.38
CA MET A 18 5.42 61.18 -7.07
C MET A 18 5.19 59.98 -6.11
N ARG A 19 6.15 59.52 -5.27
CA ARG A 19 7.51 60.02 -4.89
C ARG A 19 8.42 58.90 -4.30
N GLY A 20 9.67 58.75 -4.76
CA GLY A 20 10.76 57.95 -4.10
C GLY A 20 10.64 56.41 -4.18
N TRP A 21 11.68 55.56 -4.08
CA TRP A 21 13.09 55.70 -3.64
C TRP A 21 14.10 55.05 -4.65
N ARG A 22 15.40 54.92 -4.32
CA ARG A 22 16.50 54.40 -5.19
C ARG A 22 17.15 53.09 -4.69
N LEU A 23 17.73 52.29 -5.62
CA LEU A 23 19.08 51.67 -5.69
C LEU A 23 19.06 50.60 -6.82
N GLN A 24 19.90 50.62 -7.88
CA GLN A 24 21.30 50.14 -8.03
C GLN A 24 21.50 48.63 -7.73
N ASN A 25 22.15 47.79 -8.56
CA ASN A 25 22.99 47.93 -9.79
C ASN A 25 22.55 46.90 -10.86
N THR A 26 22.66 47.05 -12.19
CA THR A 26 23.76 47.40 -13.15
C THR A 26 24.75 46.27 -13.48
N PHE A 27 24.72 45.75 -14.72
CA PHE A 27 25.88 45.19 -15.46
C PHE A 27 25.67 45.30 -16.99
N THR A 28 26.71 45.07 -17.79
CA THR A 28 26.90 45.76 -19.09
C THR A 28 27.21 44.83 -20.28
N ILE A 29 26.78 45.22 -21.49
CA ILE A 29 27.07 44.54 -22.78
C ILE A 29 28.09 45.36 -23.61
N SER A 30 28.96 44.71 -24.38
CA SER A 30 29.75 45.34 -25.46
C SER A 30 29.67 44.54 -26.79
N ARG A 31 30.29 45.03 -27.87
CA ARG A 31 29.96 44.67 -29.28
C ARG A 31 31.19 44.42 -30.18
N SER A 32 30.92 43.75 -31.32
CA SER A 32 31.63 43.80 -32.63
C SER A 32 32.97 43.03 -32.78
N GLY A 33 33.36 42.53 -33.97
CA GLY A 33 32.57 42.31 -35.21
C GLY A 33 33.35 42.26 -36.55
N ILE A 34 32.67 41.83 -37.63
CA ILE A 34 32.83 42.25 -39.06
C ILE A 34 33.92 41.59 -39.98
N ARG A 35 33.45 40.74 -40.93
CA ARG A 35 33.95 40.48 -42.33
C ARG A 35 35.36 39.81 -42.53
N ARG A 36 35.79 39.26 -43.70
CA ARG A 36 35.20 39.10 -45.07
C ARG A 36 35.78 37.89 -45.89
N ILE A 37 34.90 37.04 -46.45
CA ILE A 37 34.81 36.41 -47.81
C ILE A 37 36.08 35.96 -48.62
N THR A 38 35.94 34.84 -49.37
CA THR A 38 36.71 34.25 -50.51
C THR A 38 37.63 33.05 -50.19
N GLY A 39 37.72 31.97 -51.00
CA GLY A 39 36.88 31.55 -52.16
C GLY A 39 37.34 30.26 -52.90
N SER A 40 36.37 29.51 -53.48
CA SER A 40 36.44 28.54 -54.61
C SER A 40 37.45 27.35 -54.67
N ALA A 41 36.96 26.10 -54.85
CA ALA A 41 37.02 25.31 -56.12
C ALA A 41 37.13 23.75 -56.01
N LYS A 42 36.11 23.04 -56.58
CA LYS A 42 36.11 21.78 -57.39
C LYS A 42 36.84 20.46 -56.97
N LEU A 43 36.00 19.40 -56.84
CA LEU A 43 36.03 18.08 -57.54
C LEU A 43 37.29 17.16 -57.52
N SER A 44 37.15 15.94 -56.96
CA SER A 44 37.26 14.64 -57.67
C SER A 44 36.76 13.45 -56.81
N HIS A 45 36.80 12.22 -57.32
CA HIS A 45 36.03 11.03 -56.85
C HIS A 45 36.86 9.91 -56.16
N HIS A 46 36.14 9.03 -55.43
CA HIS A 46 36.44 7.65 -54.99
C HIS A 46 37.63 7.33 -54.05
N GLU A 47 37.28 6.84 -52.84
CA GLU A 47 37.45 5.44 -52.37
C GLU A 47 38.74 4.66 -52.73
N VAL A 48 39.41 3.90 -51.84
CA VAL A 48 39.12 3.41 -50.46
C VAL A 48 40.42 3.38 -49.62
N LEU A 49 40.36 3.64 -48.30
CA LEU A 49 41.11 2.94 -47.22
C LEU A 49 40.78 3.57 -45.84
N PRO A 50 40.39 2.79 -44.80
CA PRO A 50 40.02 3.33 -43.48
C PRO A 50 41.16 3.27 -42.42
N THR A 51 40.95 4.00 -41.30
CA THR A 51 41.76 4.17 -40.06
C THR A 51 42.68 5.40 -39.99
N PRO A 52 43.02 5.91 -38.78
CA PRO A 52 42.20 6.06 -37.56
C PRO A 52 42.36 7.44 -36.87
N THR A 53 41.39 7.91 -36.06
CA THR A 53 41.67 8.82 -34.91
C THR A 53 40.52 8.90 -33.87
N LYS A 54 40.74 9.65 -32.77
CA LYS A 54 39.88 9.77 -31.57
C LYS A 54 39.61 11.23 -31.20
N TYR A 55 38.39 11.53 -30.72
CA TYR A 55 37.95 12.75 -30.00
C TYR A 55 38.02 14.10 -30.78
N ASN A 56 37.22 15.13 -30.52
CA ASN A 56 36.25 15.38 -29.42
C ASN A 56 35.12 16.37 -29.86
N ILE A 57 33.96 16.32 -29.20
CA ILE A 57 33.06 17.43 -28.74
C ILE A 57 32.86 18.68 -29.65
N ASP A 58 31.67 19.24 -29.90
CA ASP A 58 30.24 18.87 -29.76
C ASP A 58 29.40 19.96 -30.48
N GLN A 59 28.17 19.64 -30.92
CA GLN A 59 26.99 20.55 -30.77
C GLN A 59 25.65 19.90 -31.19
N ASP A 60 24.62 20.20 -30.39
CA ASP A 60 23.18 20.19 -30.67
C ASP A 60 22.50 18.92 -31.23
N GLN A 61 22.21 17.96 -30.34
CA GLN A 61 20.87 17.35 -30.27
C GLN A 61 20.38 17.33 -28.81
N LEU A 62 19.24 17.99 -28.54
CA LEU A 62 18.69 18.09 -27.18
C LEU A 62 17.71 16.94 -26.83
N ILE A 63 18.10 16.18 -25.81
CA ILE A 63 17.29 15.80 -24.64
C ILE A 63 15.91 15.16 -24.95
N ARG A 64 15.91 13.82 -24.99
CA ARG A 64 14.97 13.02 -24.19
C ARG A 64 15.78 12.31 -23.08
N PRO A 65 15.46 12.46 -21.78
CA PRO A 65 16.06 11.64 -20.74
C PRO A 65 15.42 10.24 -20.77
N CYS A 66 15.95 9.36 -21.62
CA CYS A 66 15.83 7.94 -21.33
C CYS A 66 16.62 7.70 -20.04
N PHE A 67 15.96 7.29 -18.96
CA PHE A 67 16.61 7.01 -17.69
C PHE A 67 17.56 5.81 -17.85
N ARG A 68 18.84 6.10 -18.07
CA ARG A 68 19.91 5.14 -17.78
C ARG A 68 19.82 4.78 -16.30
N ASP A 69 19.90 3.49 -15.98
CA ASP A 69 20.20 3.05 -14.61
C ASP A 69 21.54 3.66 -14.17
N THR A 70 21.51 4.77 -13.42
CA THR A 70 22.68 5.32 -12.75
C THR A 70 22.91 4.55 -11.46
N TRP A 71 23.43 3.33 -11.61
CA TRP A 71 23.77 2.43 -10.51
C TRP A 71 24.66 3.15 -9.47
N GLN A 72 24.08 3.50 -8.33
CA GLN A 72 24.88 3.74 -7.13
C GLN A 72 25.27 2.36 -6.57
N PRO A 73 26.56 2.01 -6.50
CA PRO A 73 26.96 0.82 -5.77
C PRO A 73 26.65 1.06 -4.29
N ALA A 74 25.80 0.21 -3.71
CA ALA A 74 25.66 0.15 -2.26
C ALA A 74 27.05 -0.05 -1.65
N SER A 75 27.33 0.64 -0.54
CA SER A 75 28.64 0.58 0.12
C SER A 75 29.00 -0.86 0.52
N LEU A 76 30.30 -1.10 0.70
CA LEU A 76 30.81 -2.32 1.34
C LEU A 76 30.02 -2.63 2.63
N PRO A 77 29.83 -3.92 2.99
CA PRO A 77 29.17 -4.28 4.25
C PRO A 77 29.88 -3.60 5.42
N LEU A 78 29.12 -3.25 6.47
CA LEU A 78 29.59 -2.38 7.56
C LEU A 78 30.82 -2.96 8.31
N ARG A 79 31.06 -4.26 8.16
CA ARG A 79 32.30 -4.94 8.52
C ARG A 79 32.63 -6.00 7.46
N ALA A 80 33.90 -6.42 7.40
CA ALA A 80 34.32 -7.57 6.60
C ALA A 80 33.45 -8.80 6.89
N PRO A 81 33.14 -9.64 5.89
CA PRO A 81 32.22 -10.76 6.02
C PRO A 81 32.69 -11.77 7.08
N ILE A 82 31.73 -12.35 7.81
CA ILE A 82 31.97 -13.40 8.80
C ILE A 82 31.97 -14.74 8.05
N VAL A 83 33.16 -15.30 7.80
CA VAL A 83 33.35 -16.47 6.93
C VAL A 83 33.35 -17.79 7.71
N HIS A 84 32.63 -18.80 7.19
CA HIS A 84 32.50 -20.16 7.70
C HIS A 84 33.19 -21.20 6.82
N LYS A 85 33.12 -22.46 7.29
CA LYS A 85 33.46 -23.66 6.50
C LYS A 85 32.33 -24.09 5.57
N GLU A 86 31.07 -23.82 5.94
CA GLU A 86 29.86 -24.33 5.29
C GLU A 86 28.79 -23.23 5.14
N SER A 87 27.78 -23.47 4.30
CA SER A 87 26.69 -22.52 4.02
C SER A 87 25.90 -22.13 5.28
N ILE A 88 25.46 -20.87 5.35
CA ILE A 88 24.51 -20.40 6.37
C ILE A 88 23.11 -20.39 5.76
N LEU A 89 22.24 -21.27 6.29
CA LEU A 89 20.93 -21.56 5.74
C LEU A 89 19.82 -20.75 6.43
N SER A 90 20.00 -20.43 7.71
CA SER A 90 19.00 -19.79 8.56
C SER A 90 19.63 -18.78 9.52
N LEU A 91 18.88 -17.72 9.86
CA LEU A 91 19.31 -16.64 10.74
C LEU A 91 18.23 -16.31 11.78
N ALA A 92 18.64 -16.03 13.01
CA ALA A 92 17.81 -15.40 14.04
C ALA A 92 18.64 -14.39 14.85
N THR A 93 17.98 -13.43 15.49
CA THR A 93 18.65 -12.39 16.29
C THR A 93 17.93 -12.13 17.60
N ASP A 94 18.67 -12.17 18.70
CA ASP A 94 18.26 -11.60 19.98
C ASP A 94 18.72 -10.14 20.04
N TYR A 95 17.79 -9.19 19.91
CA TYR A 95 18.13 -7.77 19.96
C TYR A 95 18.36 -7.24 21.39
N GLN A 96 17.94 -7.98 22.43
CA GLN A 96 18.08 -7.56 23.84
C GLN A 96 19.42 -7.99 24.41
N ALA A 97 19.78 -9.27 24.26
CA ALA A 97 21.13 -9.75 24.56
C ALA A 97 22.16 -9.28 23.51
N GLY A 98 21.69 -8.87 22.33
CA GLY A 98 22.52 -8.41 21.23
C GLY A 98 23.32 -9.55 20.60
N ASN A 99 22.66 -10.67 20.28
CA ASN A 99 23.25 -11.87 19.70
C ASN A 99 22.66 -12.20 18.31
N VAL A 100 23.50 -12.69 17.41
CA VAL A 100 23.13 -13.28 16.11
C VAL A 100 23.32 -14.80 16.20
N PHE A 101 22.37 -15.55 15.66
CA PHE A 101 22.40 -17.00 15.52
C PHE A 101 22.38 -17.37 14.05
N GLY A 102 23.35 -18.16 13.59
CA GLY A 102 23.48 -18.61 12.21
C GLY A 102 23.48 -20.14 12.12
N GLY A 103 22.39 -20.70 11.57
CA GLY A 103 22.24 -22.13 11.35
C GLY A 103 23.02 -22.56 10.12
N SER A 104 23.93 -23.52 10.31
CA SER A 104 24.84 -23.98 9.26
C SER A 104 24.41 -25.32 8.65
N GLN A 105 24.86 -25.54 7.42
CA GLN A 105 24.64 -26.78 6.68
C GLN A 105 25.23 -28.03 7.38
N SER A 106 26.19 -27.87 8.29
CA SER A 106 26.79 -28.95 9.10
C SER A 106 26.00 -29.35 10.37
N GLY A 107 24.90 -28.67 10.70
CA GLY A 107 24.12 -28.95 11.91
C GLY A 107 24.52 -28.14 13.16
N ASP A 108 25.40 -27.16 13.01
CA ASP A 108 25.79 -26.27 14.10
C ASP A 108 25.07 -24.92 14.02
N ILE A 109 24.79 -24.32 15.19
CA ILE A 109 24.34 -22.94 15.30
C ILE A 109 25.51 -22.12 15.81
N HIS A 110 26.01 -21.22 14.97
CA HIS A 110 27.09 -20.30 15.34
C HIS A 110 26.49 -19.05 15.99
N VAL A 111 27.16 -18.49 17.01
CA VAL A 111 26.66 -17.35 17.80
C VAL A 111 27.68 -16.20 17.79
N TRP A 112 27.21 -14.96 17.58
CA TRP A 112 28.02 -13.73 17.65
C TRP A 112 27.34 -12.65 18.44
N SER A 113 28.12 -11.71 18.97
CA SER A 113 27.57 -10.48 19.52
C SER A 113 27.42 -9.41 18.43
N LEU A 114 26.23 -8.81 18.33
CA LEU A 114 25.96 -7.59 17.54
C LEU A 114 26.81 -6.40 18.03
N HIS A 115 27.18 -6.37 19.31
CA HIS A 115 27.97 -5.29 19.90
C HIS A 115 29.43 -5.27 19.44
N THR A 116 30.02 -6.44 19.17
CA THR A 116 31.47 -6.59 18.91
C THR A 116 31.79 -7.25 17.57
N PHE A 117 30.81 -7.92 16.96
CA PHE A 117 30.92 -8.77 15.77
C PHE A 117 32.02 -9.84 15.86
N PHE A 118 32.31 -10.31 17.07
CA PHE A 118 33.15 -11.49 17.32
C PHE A 118 32.27 -12.71 17.67
N PRO A 119 32.73 -13.93 17.35
CA PRO A 119 32.03 -15.15 17.73
C PRO A 119 32.02 -15.28 19.26
N VAL A 120 30.86 -15.61 19.80
CA VAL A 120 30.62 -15.86 21.23
C VAL A 120 30.79 -17.34 21.51
N THR A 121 30.10 -18.20 20.75
CA THR A 121 30.10 -19.65 20.93
C THR A 121 29.53 -20.37 19.70
N ARG A 122 29.42 -21.71 19.77
CA ARG A 122 28.81 -22.59 18.77
C ARG A 122 27.98 -23.64 19.51
N LEU A 123 26.68 -23.67 19.25
CA LEU A 123 25.77 -24.72 19.73
C LEU A 123 25.87 -25.90 18.78
N VAL A 124 26.02 -27.10 19.33
CA VAL A 124 26.25 -28.36 18.59
C VAL A 124 25.24 -29.39 19.08
N GLY A 125 24.61 -30.13 18.17
CA GLY A 125 23.70 -31.22 18.55
C GLY A 125 22.82 -31.78 17.43
N HIS A 126 22.52 -30.99 16.39
CA HIS A 126 21.88 -31.56 15.19
C HIS A 126 22.86 -32.44 14.41
N GLN A 127 22.32 -33.47 13.77
CA GLN A 127 23.08 -34.45 12.98
C GLN A 127 23.04 -34.14 11.46
N SER A 128 22.26 -33.12 11.08
CA SER A 128 22.04 -32.68 9.71
C SER A 128 21.85 -31.16 9.68
N SER A 129 21.75 -30.58 8.48
CA SER A 129 21.69 -29.12 8.26
C SER A 129 20.62 -28.40 9.09
N VAL A 130 20.93 -27.23 9.66
CA VAL A 130 19.95 -26.41 10.42
C VAL A 130 19.11 -25.58 9.46
N LEU A 131 17.87 -26.01 9.21
CA LEU A 131 17.03 -25.50 8.13
C LEU A 131 16.28 -24.21 8.51
N CYS A 132 15.75 -24.13 9.74
CA CYS A 132 15.06 -22.95 10.25
C CYS A 132 15.52 -22.59 11.66
N LEU A 133 15.50 -21.29 11.98
CA LEU A 133 15.71 -20.74 13.31
C LEU A 133 14.56 -19.78 13.65
N THR A 134 13.99 -19.90 14.85
CA THR A 134 13.04 -18.93 15.40
C THR A 134 13.30 -18.73 16.90
N ILE A 135 12.89 -17.61 17.48
CA ILE A 135 13.35 -17.16 18.81
C ILE A 135 12.22 -16.56 19.65
N SER A 136 12.15 -16.96 20.93
CA SER A 136 11.36 -16.30 21.96
C SER A 136 12.29 -15.50 22.86
N ILE A 137 12.38 -14.19 22.59
CA ILE A 137 13.24 -13.28 23.36
C ILE A 137 12.72 -13.15 24.81
N GLU A 138 11.39 -13.07 25.00
CA GLU A 138 10.72 -13.05 26.31
C GLU A 138 11.07 -14.24 27.21
N ARG A 139 11.32 -15.43 26.63
CA ARG A 139 11.70 -16.64 27.36
C ARG A 139 13.20 -16.95 27.29
N SER A 140 13.96 -16.15 26.54
CA SER A 140 15.36 -16.41 26.18
C SER A 140 15.58 -17.81 25.58
N LEU A 141 14.69 -18.22 24.68
CA LEU A 141 14.72 -19.52 24.01
C LEU A 141 14.95 -19.37 22.50
N LEU A 142 15.91 -20.12 21.97
CA LEU A 142 16.09 -20.34 20.53
C LEU A 142 15.51 -21.71 20.15
N PHE A 143 14.84 -21.78 19.01
CA PHE A 143 14.33 -23.00 18.40
C PHE A 143 15.02 -23.23 17.08
N SER A 144 15.48 -24.46 16.82
CA SER A 144 16.14 -24.85 15.58
C SER A 144 15.56 -26.13 15.00
N SER A 145 15.27 -26.14 13.69
CA SER A 145 14.88 -27.36 12.96
C SER A 145 16.01 -27.87 12.09
N SER A 146 15.95 -29.16 11.75
CA SER A 146 17.01 -29.81 10.97
C SER A 146 16.47 -30.90 10.04
N GLY A 147 17.27 -31.24 9.03
CA GLY A 147 17.12 -32.46 8.23
C GLY A 147 17.57 -33.74 8.96
N ASP A 148 17.45 -33.78 10.29
CA ASP A 148 17.62 -34.95 11.15
C ASP A 148 16.29 -35.38 11.81
N ASN A 149 15.17 -34.85 11.29
CA ASN A 149 13.80 -35.04 11.75
C ASN A 149 13.53 -34.53 13.19
N THR A 150 14.44 -33.74 13.79
CA THR A 150 14.25 -33.16 15.14
C THR A 150 14.19 -31.64 15.17
N VAL A 151 13.62 -31.12 16.25
CA VAL A 151 13.72 -29.71 16.64
C VAL A 151 14.41 -29.61 18.00
N ARG A 152 15.34 -28.67 18.16
CA ARG A 152 16.06 -28.44 19.43
C ARG A 152 15.74 -27.07 20.01
N VAL A 153 15.68 -27.01 21.33
CA VAL A 153 15.39 -25.80 22.12
C VAL A 153 16.64 -25.45 22.95
N TRP A 154 17.08 -24.19 22.90
CA TRP A 154 18.34 -23.74 23.52
C TRP A 154 18.15 -22.48 24.38
N ASP A 155 18.91 -22.37 25.47
CA ASP A 155 18.99 -21.16 26.32
C ASP A 155 19.91 -20.10 25.67
N THR A 156 19.37 -18.91 25.37
CA THR A 156 20.10 -17.82 24.69
C THR A 156 20.98 -16.96 25.61
N ASN A 157 20.91 -17.16 26.93
CA ASN A 157 21.74 -16.46 27.93
C ASN A 157 22.93 -17.31 28.39
N ARG A 158 22.71 -18.61 28.64
CA ARG A 158 23.72 -19.52 29.18
C ARG A 158 24.60 -20.12 28.09
N PHE A 159 23.98 -20.51 26.98
CA PHE A 159 24.54 -21.36 25.93
C PHE A 159 25.01 -22.74 26.41
N GLY A 160 24.91 -23.77 25.55
CA GLY A 160 25.32 -25.14 25.89
C GLY A 160 24.54 -26.19 25.12
N ASN A 161 24.31 -27.35 25.74
CA ASN A 161 23.44 -28.40 25.21
C ASN A 161 22.00 -27.88 25.06
N ALA A 162 21.22 -28.54 24.21
CA ALA A 162 19.79 -28.27 24.10
C ALA A 162 19.09 -28.57 25.44
N LEU A 163 18.12 -27.73 25.81
CA LEU A 163 17.20 -27.99 26.92
C LEU A 163 16.30 -29.16 26.56
N PHE A 164 15.72 -29.10 25.35
CA PHE A 164 14.77 -30.09 24.84
C PHE A 164 15.13 -30.54 23.42
N VAL A 165 14.88 -31.82 23.14
CA VAL A 165 14.81 -32.39 21.78
C VAL A 165 13.35 -32.75 21.52
N VAL A 166 12.67 -31.98 20.68
CA VAL A 166 11.32 -32.27 20.23
C VAL A 166 11.41 -33.27 19.07
N LYS A 167 10.74 -34.41 19.23
CA LYS A 167 10.57 -35.44 18.20
C LYS A 167 9.11 -35.49 17.72
N PRO A 168 8.87 -35.56 16.40
CA PRO A 168 7.52 -35.68 15.83
C PRO A 168 6.89 -37.06 16.15
N PRO A 169 5.57 -37.25 15.91
CA PRO A 169 4.86 -38.46 16.35
C PRO A 169 5.25 -39.73 15.57
N ILE A 170 5.95 -39.57 14.45
CA ILE A 170 6.34 -40.62 13.51
C ILE A 170 7.75 -40.30 13.01
N ASP A 171 8.64 -41.30 12.98
CA ASP A 171 10.03 -41.20 12.49
C ASP A 171 10.14 -40.80 10.99
N SER A 172 9.03 -40.62 10.28
CA SER A 172 8.95 -40.43 8.82
C SER A 172 8.51 -39.03 8.36
N CYS A 173 8.51 -38.02 9.24
CA CYS A 173 8.13 -36.65 8.84
C CYS A 173 9.09 -36.01 7.80
N GLY A 174 10.32 -36.53 7.70
CA GLY A 174 11.39 -36.01 6.87
C GLY A 174 11.95 -34.69 7.41
N ASP A 175 12.53 -33.90 6.50
CA ASP A 175 13.10 -32.59 6.85
C ASP A 175 12.06 -31.68 7.53
N VAL A 176 12.39 -31.12 8.69
CA VAL A 176 11.57 -30.08 9.34
C VAL A 176 12.00 -28.72 8.78
N LEU A 177 11.27 -28.25 7.78
CA LEU A 177 11.67 -27.17 6.88
C LEU A 177 11.46 -25.78 7.48
N SER A 178 10.40 -25.60 8.27
CA SER A 178 10.01 -24.29 8.80
C SER A 178 9.49 -24.37 10.23
N LEU A 179 9.71 -23.30 11.01
CA LEU A 179 9.26 -23.14 12.40
C LEU A 179 8.66 -21.76 12.63
N VAL A 180 7.64 -21.68 13.48
CA VAL A 180 7.23 -20.41 14.10
C VAL A 180 6.71 -20.61 15.51
N TRP A 181 7.07 -19.69 16.41
CA TRP A 181 6.74 -19.74 17.83
C TRP A 181 5.67 -18.71 18.22
N CYS A 182 4.73 -19.11 19.07
CA CYS A 182 3.68 -18.26 19.63
C CYS A 182 3.90 -18.01 21.14
N ASN A 183 4.38 -16.81 21.52
CA ASN A 183 4.54 -16.42 22.93
C ASN A 183 3.22 -16.54 23.72
N GLN A 184 2.12 -16.06 23.13
CA GLN A 184 0.79 -15.99 23.75
C GLN A 184 0.23 -17.37 24.13
N LEU A 185 0.35 -18.36 23.24
CA LEU A 185 -0.19 -19.71 23.46
C LEU A 185 0.84 -20.68 24.04
N SER A 186 2.13 -20.30 24.10
CA SER A 186 3.25 -21.19 24.48
C SER A 186 3.50 -22.34 23.48
N ILE A 187 3.12 -22.16 22.21
CA ILE A 187 3.13 -23.23 21.19
C ILE A 187 4.17 -22.96 20.10
N LEU A 188 4.91 -24.01 19.73
CA LEU A 188 5.76 -24.07 18.55
C LEU A 188 5.02 -24.80 17.42
N TYR A 189 4.98 -24.22 16.23
CA TYR A 189 4.45 -24.84 15.00
C TYR A 189 5.60 -25.24 14.07
N LEU A 190 5.45 -26.38 13.41
CA LEU A 190 6.44 -27.05 12.57
C LEU A 190 5.85 -27.33 11.18
N GLY A 191 6.57 -27.00 10.10
CA GLY A 191 6.23 -27.36 8.73
C GLY A 191 7.16 -28.45 8.20
N CYS A 192 6.58 -29.61 7.82
CA CYS A 192 7.33 -30.84 7.54
C CYS A 192 7.37 -31.20 6.05
N GLN A 193 8.36 -32.02 5.68
CA GLN A 193 8.52 -32.59 4.33
C GLN A 193 7.42 -33.61 3.98
N ASP A 194 6.84 -34.29 4.98
CA ASP A 194 5.67 -35.17 4.81
C ASP A 194 4.34 -34.45 4.51
N THR A 195 4.38 -33.13 4.29
CA THR A 195 3.25 -32.22 4.03
C THR A 195 2.33 -31.96 5.23
N SER A 196 2.72 -32.36 6.44
CA SER A 196 2.00 -32.03 7.67
C SER A 196 2.43 -30.68 8.29
N ILE A 197 1.48 -30.03 8.98
CA ILE A 197 1.80 -29.02 10.00
C ILE A 197 1.59 -29.68 11.35
N GLN A 198 2.58 -29.57 12.24
CA GLN A 198 2.57 -30.17 13.58
C GLN A 198 2.81 -29.09 14.63
N TRP A 199 2.40 -29.31 15.89
CA TRP A 199 2.63 -28.33 16.95
C TRP A 199 2.88 -28.96 18.33
N ILE A 200 3.53 -28.21 19.23
CA ILE A 200 3.74 -28.63 20.62
C ILE A 200 3.65 -27.43 21.57
N CYS A 201 2.94 -27.60 22.68
CA CYS A 201 2.93 -26.63 23.79
C CYS A 201 4.12 -26.90 24.73
N LEU A 202 4.86 -25.84 25.10
CA LEU A 202 6.02 -25.95 26.00
C LEU A 202 5.71 -25.38 27.40
N PRO A 203 6.15 -26.03 28.49
CA PRO A 203 5.85 -25.61 29.86
C PRO A 203 6.20 -24.16 30.16
N GLN A 204 5.31 -23.47 30.87
CA GLN A 204 5.48 -22.05 31.24
C GLN A 204 6.46 -21.85 32.42
N SER A 205 6.64 -22.85 33.29
CA SER A 205 7.35 -22.77 34.58
C SER A 205 8.87 -22.99 34.50
N MET A 206 9.54 -22.42 33.50
CA MET A 206 10.98 -22.68 33.23
C MET A 206 11.95 -21.59 33.70
N THR A 207 11.49 -20.38 34.04
CA THR A 207 12.37 -19.24 34.38
C THR A 207 12.43 -18.89 35.88
N THR A 208 11.60 -19.50 36.74
CA THR A 208 11.56 -19.23 38.19
C THR A 208 12.04 -20.41 39.03
N ARG A 209 13.35 -20.64 39.09
CA ARG A 209 13.98 -21.34 40.22
C ARG A 209 14.62 -20.32 41.18
N THR A 210 13.95 -20.11 42.31
CA THR A 210 14.42 -19.29 43.42
C THR A 210 15.78 -19.75 43.94
N THR A 211 16.66 -18.80 44.26
CA THR A 211 17.88 -19.06 45.01
C THR A 211 17.54 -19.36 46.48
N GLU A 212 17.45 -20.63 46.83
CA GLU A 212 17.33 -21.05 48.23
C GLU A 212 18.62 -20.74 48.99
N VAL A 213 18.54 -19.84 49.96
CA VAL A 213 19.62 -19.57 50.93
C VAL A 213 19.18 -20.15 52.28
N VAL A 214 19.81 -21.26 52.68
CA VAL A 214 19.47 -21.98 53.92
C VAL A 214 20.27 -21.43 55.10
N THR A 215 19.66 -20.51 55.86
CA THR A 215 19.85 -20.21 57.30
C THR A 215 18.81 -19.14 57.68
N GLY A 216 18.13 -19.12 58.82
CA GLY A 216 18.12 -19.95 60.03
C GLY A 216 17.26 -19.23 61.09
N ASP A 217 16.77 -19.93 62.12
CA ASP A 217 15.76 -19.37 63.04
C ASP A 217 16.22 -18.13 63.84
N SER A 218 15.33 -17.14 63.99
CA SER A 218 15.17 -16.37 65.24
C SER A 218 13.90 -15.48 65.23
N ILE A 219 13.48 -15.04 66.41
CA ILE A 219 12.19 -14.39 66.70
C ILE A 219 12.40 -12.91 67.06
N CYS A 220 11.36 -12.09 66.86
CA CYS A 220 11.11 -10.76 67.45
C CYS A 220 11.67 -9.54 66.70
N GLY A 221 11.10 -8.36 67.03
CA GLY A 221 11.69 -7.05 66.73
C GLY A 221 10.88 -6.16 65.80
N SER A 222 10.13 -5.21 66.36
CA SER A 222 9.61 -4.05 65.61
C SER A 222 10.56 -2.84 65.75
N SER A 223 10.31 -1.81 64.95
CA SER A 223 10.74 -0.40 65.10
C SER A 223 12.10 0.06 64.52
N THR A 224 11.97 0.83 63.43
CA THR A 224 12.59 2.15 63.16
C THR A 224 14.10 2.42 63.26
N LEU A 225 14.61 2.96 62.15
CA LEU A 225 15.61 4.06 62.04
C LEU A 225 17.04 3.80 62.52
N LEU A 226 18.01 3.88 61.59
CA LEU A 226 18.80 5.11 61.43
C LEU A 226 19.63 5.10 60.12
N ARG A 227 20.15 6.29 59.76
CA ARG A 227 20.98 6.56 58.58
C ARG A 227 22.41 6.85 59.03
N SER A 228 23.39 6.09 58.56
CA SER A 228 24.83 6.35 58.80
C SER A 228 25.65 6.17 57.52
N THR A 229 26.87 6.71 57.52
CA THR A 229 27.74 6.86 56.33
C THR A 229 29.16 6.41 56.66
N SER A 230 30.05 6.39 55.64
CA SER A 230 31.48 6.00 55.69
C SER A 230 31.76 4.50 55.87
N SER A 231 32.87 3.92 55.40
CA SER A 231 33.84 4.33 54.36
C SER A 231 34.70 3.12 53.95
N ALA A 232 35.32 3.15 52.76
CA ALA A 232 36.26 2.11 52.31
C ALA A 232 37.60 2.12 53.09
N PRO A 233 38.33 0.99 53.06
CA PRO A 233 39.76 1.03 52.71
C PRO A 233 40.18 -0.04 51.65
N PRO A 234 41.34 0.12 50.98
CA PRO A 234 41.79 -0.72 49.85
C PRO A 234 43.05 -1.57 50.13
N MET A 235 43.43 -2.45 49.19
CA MET A 235 44.79 -2.97 48.85
C MET A 235 44.63 -4.08 47.77
N GLU A 236 45.63 -4.55 47.02
CA GLU A 236 46.71 -3.88 46.24
C GLU A 236 47.32 -4.89 45.23
N HIS A 237 48.31 -4.49 44.44
CA HIS A 237 48.84 -5.21 43.26
C HIS A 237 49.71 -6.47 43.54
N SER A 238 49.84 -7.35 42.53
CA SER A 238 51.12 -8.01 42.18
C SER A 238 51.18 -8.48 40.71
N LEU A 239 52.39 -8.60 40.14
CA LEU A 239 52.70 -9.00 38.75
C LEU A 239 54.07 -9.70 38.66
N SER A 240 54.18 -10.83 37.93
CA SER A 240 55.40 -11.48 37.35
C SER A 240 55.14 -12.99 37.06
N ALA A 241 55.87 -13.74 36.20
CA ALA A 241 56.71 -13.46 35.01
C ALA A 241 56.89 -14.80 34.20
N PRO A 242 57.98 -15.12 33.45
CA PRO A 242 57.97 -14.96 31.99
C PRO A 242 58.41 -16.18 31.10
N VAL A 243 58.00 -16.10 29.82
CA VAL A 243 58.69 -16.48 28.54
C VAL A 243 59.72 -17.64 28.49
N ARG A 244 59.58 -18.54 27.50
CA ARG A 244 60.69 -19.19 26.76
C ARG A 244 60.34 -19.49 25.29
N SER A 245 61.35 -19.71 24.45
CA SER A 245 61.25 -19.89 22.98
C SER A 245 62.32 -20.86 22.45
N HIS A 246 62.13 -21.46 21.26
CA HIS A 246 63.15 -22.21 20.49
C HIS A 246 62.84 -22.25 18.98
N THR A 247 63.78 -22.77 18.17
CA THR A 247 64.02 -22.32 16.77
C THR A 247 64.20 -23.46 15.75
N ILE A 248 64.16 -23.09 14.45
CA ILE A 248 64.21 -23.91 13.22
C ILE A 248 65.64 -24.41 12.88
N PRO A 249 65.79 -25.48 12.07
CA PRO A 249 66.76 -25.48 10.96
C PRO A 249 66.18 -26.01 9.61
N ALA A 250 66.89 -25.79 8.48
CA ALA A 250 66.41 -26.08 7.12
C ALA A 250 67.53 -26.43 6.10
N GLY A 251 67.16 -26.98 4.92
CA GLY A 251 68.01 -27.18 3.72
C GLY A 251 67.84 -28.57 3.05
N SER A 252 68.23 -28.82 1.79
CA SER A 252 68.59 -27.94 0.65
C SER A 252 68.94 -28.74 -0.64
N LEU A 253 68.53 -28.28 -1.84
CA LEU A 253 69.19 -28.46 -3.18
C LEU A 253 69.27 -29.92 -3.76
N SER A 254 69.46 -30.22 -5.06
CA SER A 254 69.49 -29.46 -6.36
C SER A 254 69.33 -30.43 -7.59
N GLN A 255 69.53 -29.91 -8.83
CA GLN A 255 69.55 -30.56 -10.18
C GLN A 255 70.52 -31.79 -10.29
N GLU A 256 70.62 -32.61 -11.36
CA GLU A 256 70.32 -32.46 -12.81
C GLU A 256 70.34 -33.84 -13.55
N GLY A 257 69.94 -33.94 -14.84
CA GLY A 257 70.31 -35.10 -15.71
C GLY A 257 69.34 -35.55 -16.82
N LEU A 258 69.86 -35.79 -18.04
CA LEU A 258 69.13 -36.25 -19.26
C LEU A 258 69.22 -37.79 -19.44
N ASN A 259 68.49 -38.50 -20.32
CA ASN A 259 67.64 -38.13 -21.48
C ASN A 259 66.39 -39.08 -21.55
N LEU A 260 65.79 -39.67 -22.62
CA LEU A 260 66.02 -39.81 -24.08
C LEU A 260 64.65 -40.06 -24.83
N HIS A 261 64.68 -40.42 -26.12
CA HIS A 261 63.55 -40.71 -27.04
C HIS A 261 62.63 -41.91 -26.71
N SER A 262 61.41 -42.12 -27.25
CA SER A 262 60.31 -41.39 -27.98
C SER A 262 59.25 -42.45 -28.41
N PRO A 263 58.05 -42.16 -29.01
CA PRO A 263 57.40 -40.89 -29.39
C PRO A 263 55.92 -40.74 -28.91
N ALA A 264 55.28 -39.62 -29.32
CA ALA A 264 53.83 -39.42 -29.49
C ALA A 264 52.88 -39.67 -28.29
N GLY A 265 52.63 -38.62 -27.50
CA GLY A 265 51.54 -38.57 -26.50
C GLY A 265 50.56 -37.42 -26.75
N LEU A 266 49.27 -37.74 -26.87
CA LEU A 266 48.17 -36.77 -26.67
C LEU A 266 47.95 -36.60 -25.16
N SER A 267 47.62 -35.39 -24.72
CA SER A 267 47.59 -35.03 -23.29
C SER A 267 46.33 -35.53 -22.54
N PRO A 268 46.47 -36.35 -21.48
CA PRO A 268 45.39 -36.60 -20.52
C PRO A 268 45.36 -35.52 -19.42
N ASN A 269 44.17 -35.06 -19.04
CA ASN A 269 43.99 -34.13 -17.92
C ASN A 269 44.19 -34.85 -16.56
N PRO A 270 45.05 -34.36 -15.65
CA PRO A 270 44.98 -34.72 -14.24
C PRO A 270 43.80 -34.01 -13.56
N GLN A 271 43.19 -34.68 -12.58
CA GLN A 271 41.92 -34.25 -11.98
C GLN A 271 42.15 -33.30 -10.80
N PHE A 272 41.41 -32.19 -10.76
CA PHE A 272 41.15 -31.46 -9.51
C PHE A 272 39.94 -32.05 -8.79
N ALA A 273 39.97 -32.05 -7.46
CA ALA A 273 38.88 -32.58 -6.64
C ALA A 273 37.59 -31.73 -6.80
N ARG A 274 36.44 -32.41 -6.92
CA ARG A 274 35.12 -31.75 -6.93
C ARG A 274 34.71 -31.39 -5.50
N SER A 275 34.05 -30.24 -5.33
CA SER A 275 33.17 -29.99 -4.18
C SER A 275 31.98 -30.96 -4.21
N VAL A 276 31.39 -31.21 -3.04
CA VAL A 276 30.19 -32.06 -2.93
C VAL A 276 28.96 -31.18 -3.10
N HIS A 277 28.19 -31.41 -4.16
CA HIS A 277 26.97 -30.66 -4.51
C HIS A 277 25.77 -31.05 -3.61
N HIS A 278 24.81 -30.14 -3.40
CA HIS A 278 23.75 -30.32 -2.41
C HIS A 278 22.36 -30.54 -3.04
N LYS A 279 21.67 -31.61 -2.63
CA LYS A 279 20.41 -32.05 -3.27
C LYS A 279 19.21 -31.11 -3.10
N PHE A 280 19.20 -30.26 -2.07
CA PHE A 280 18.05 -29.41 -1.75
C PHE A 280 17.99 -28.17 -2.65
N PHE A 281 19.08 -27.40 -2.72
CA PHE A 281 19.14 -26.15 -3.50
C PHE A 281 19.50 -26.37 -4.98
N ASP A 282 20.16 -27.47 -5.35
CA ASP A 282 20.53 -27.80 -6.74
C ASP A 282 19.55 -28.82 -7.39
N SER A 283 18.29 -28.87 -6.98
CA SER A 283 17.37 -29.93 -7.43
C SER A 283 16.92 -29.81 -8.90
N MET A 284 16.78 -30.95 -9.59
CA MET A 284 16.44 -30.98 -11.02
C MET A 284 15.00 -30.50 -11.27
N SER A 285 14.76 -29.88 -12.43
CA SER A 285 13.45 -29.33 -12.80
C SER A 285 12.30 -30.33 -12.58
N GLN A 286 11.14 -29.82 -12.18
CA GLN A 286 9.91 -30.60 -11.91
C GLN A 286 9.55 -31.54 -13.08
N SER A 287 9.88 -31.14 -14.32
CA SER A 287 9.70 -31.95 -15.54
C SER A 287 10.48 -33.28 -15.55
N GLU A 288 11.56 -33.39 -14.78
CA GLU A 288 12.39 -34.60 -14.68
C GLU A 288 12.00 -35.47 -13.48
N LEU A 289 11.57 -34.84 -12.38
CA LEU A 289 10.93 -35.54 -11.26
C LEU A 289 9.64 -36.25 -11.72
N LEU A 290 8.82 -35.59 -12.55
CA LEU A 290 7.64 -36.20 -13.18
C LEU A 290 7.99 -37.37 -14.13
N LYS A 291 9.12 -37.30 -14.85
CA LYS A 291 9.62 -38.43 -15.67
C LYS A 291 10.14 -39.58 -14.80
N ALA A 292 10.69 -39.30 -13.60
CA ALA A 292 11.13 -40.32 -12.65
C ALA A 292 9.95 -41.01 -11.95
N ALA A 293 8.90 -40.25 -11.58
CA ALA A 293 7.66 -40.80 -11.01
C ALA A 293 6.98 -41.79 -11.97
N ARG A 294 6.79 -41.39 -13.24
CA ARG A 294 6.19 -42.25 -14.28
C ARG A 294 6.99 -43.53 -14.59
N ARG A 295 8.26 -43.60 -14.21
CA ARG A 295 9.11 -44.82 -14.28
C ARG A 295 8.95 -45.75 -13.06
N ARG A 296 8.26 -45.33 -12.01
CA ARG A 296 7.88 -46.18 -10.86
C ARG A 296 6.47 -46.73 -11.02
N GLU A 297 5.54 -45.93 -11.57
CA GLU A 297 4.15 -46.33 -11.82
C GLU A 297 4.01 -47.53 -12.77
N SER A 298 4.95 -47.72 -13.70
CA SER A 298 4.96 -48.86 -14.63
C SER A 298 5.15 -50.24 -13.98
N ASN A 299 5.52 -50.30 -12.69
CA ASN A 299 5.97 -51.53 -12.04
C ASN A 299 5.02 -52.07 -10.95
N ASN A 300 3.97 -51.33 -10.56
CA ASN A 300 3.03 -51.74 -9.51
C ASN A 300 1.57 -51.58 -9.96
N SER A 301 1.02 -52.62 -10.57
CA SER A 301 -0.39 -52.69 -10.97
C SER A 301 -1.15 -53.79 -10.21
N LEU A 302 -1.91 -53.41 -9.17
CA LEU A 302 -2.97 -54.22 -8.56
C LEU A 302 -3.98 -53.28 -7.85
N SER A 303 -5.28 -53.55 -8.00
CA SER A 303 -6.38 -52.72 -7.49
C SER A 303 -6.95 -53.24 -6.17
N PRO A 304 -7.86 -52.49 -5.51
CA PRO A 304 -9.29 -52.82 -5.67
C PRO A 304 -10.25 -51.60 -5.71
N LEU A 305 -11.55 -51.90 -5.83
CA LEU A 305 -12.65 -50.96 -6.11
C LEU A 305 -13.09 -50.06 -4.95
N LEU A 306 -13.68 -48.92 -5.32
CA LEU A 306 -14.55 -48.06 -4.50
C LEU A 306 -15.97 -48.65 -4.33
N HIS A 307 -16.65 -48.24 -3.26
CA HIS A 307 -18.11 -48.12 -3.26
C HIS A 307 -18.54 -46.82 -2.56
N ILE A 308 -19.60 -46.19 -3.08
CA ILE A 308 -20.06 -44.84 -2.71
C ILE A 308 -21.24 -44.95 -1.74
N LEU A 309 -21.31 -44.05 -0.74
CA LEU A 309 -22.57 -43.53 -0.19
C LEU A 309 -22.36 -42.11 0.39
N SER A 310 -23.41 -41.29 0.38
CA SER A 310 -23.40 -39.86 0.68
C SER A 310 -23.96 -39.53 2.09
N PRO A 311 -23.65 -38.35 2.67
CA PRO A 311 -23.97 -38.04 4.07
C PRO A 311 -25.28 -37.28 4.26
N GLU A 312 -26.09 -37.70 5.23
CA GLU A 312 -27.12 -36.86 5.88
C GLU A 312 -27.61 -37.53 7.19
N LEU A 313 -27.48 -36.83 8.33
CA LEU A 313 -28.22 -36.95 9.60
C LEU A 313 -27.36 -36.46 10.78
N PHE A 314 -27.57 -35.21 11.19
CA PHE A 314 -27.10 -34.69 12.49
C PHE A 314 -28.19 -33.80 13.10
N ALA A 315 -28.90 -34.33 14.10
CA ALA A 315 -29.80 -33.56 14.96
C ALA A 315 -29.91 -34.24 16.34
N GLU A 316 -29.89 -33.41 17.38
CA GLU A 316 -30.37 -33.66 18.75
C GLU A 316 -29.92 -34.93 19.50
N SER A 317 -29.06 -34.73 20.50
CA SER A 317 -29.51 -34.96 21.89
C SER A 317 -28.75 -34.05 22.87
N GLN A 318 -29.47 -33.48 23.84
CA GLN A 318 -28.88 -32.81 25.02
C GLN A 318 -28.86 -33.81 26.20
N GLY A 319 -27.90 -33.70 27.13
CA GLY A 319 -28.05 -34.45 28.38
C GLY A 319 -26.89 -34.54 29.39
N LYS A 320 -26.58 -33.44 30.07
CA LYS A 320 -26.07 -33.38 31.47
C LYS A 320 -24.66 -33.91 31.84
N LEU A 321 -24.05 -33.12 32.76
CA LEU A 321 -23.11 -33.49 33.83
C LEU A 321 -21.71 -34.01 33.45
N ARG A 322 -20.73 -33.12 33.61
CA ARG A 322 -19.82 -33.20 34.77
C ARG A 322 -19.08 -31.87 35.02
N ASP A 323 -19.19 -31.36 36.24
CA ASP A 323 -18.06 -30.65 36.86
C ASP A 323 -16.98 -31.71 37.16
N HIS A 324 -15.73 -31.46 36.78
CA HIS A 324 -14.54 -32.01 37.42
C HIS A 324 -13.31 -31.14 37.08
N ALA A 325 -12.28 -31.25 37.90
CA ALA A 325 -11.19 -30.29 38.01
C ALA A 325 -10.23 -30.25 36.79
N LEU A 326 -9.51 -29.14 36.70
CA LEU A 326 -8.21 -29.05 36.02
C LEU A 326 -7.18 -29.84 36.86
N GLU A 327 -7.05 -31.14 36.60
CA GLU A 327 -5.99 -31.99 37.17
C GLU A 327 -5.27 -32.78 36.05
N ASP A 328 -3.95 -32.65 36.04
CA ASP A 328 -2.91 -33.47 35.41
C ASP A 328 -3.24 -34.28 34.13
N ILE A 329 -2.94 -33.69 32.96
CA ILE A 329 -2.58 -34.45 31.74
C ILE A 329 -1.06 -34.41 31.55
N CYS A 330 -0.35 -35.02 32.49
CA CYS A 330 1.05 -35.44 32.36
C CYS A 330 1.22 -36.83 33.01
N SER A 331 0.57 -37.84 32.42
CA SER A 331 0.71 -39.24 32.84
C SER A 331 2.18 -39.68 32.73
N ALA A 332 2.79 -40.02 33.86
CA ALA A 332 4.23 -40.24 33.95
C ALA A 332 4.69 -41.57 33.35
N ASP A 333 5.08 -41.55 32.08
CA ASP A 333 5.80 -42.64 31.41
C ASP A 333 7.12 -42.14 30.81
N GLY A 334 8.24 -42.54 31.42
CA GLY A 334 9.56 -42.65 30.77
C GLY A 334 10.19 -41.39 30.15
N TYR A 335 10.52 -40.35 30.94
CA TYR A 335 11.42 -39.27 30.52
C TYR A 335 12.79 -39.82 30.07
N GLN A 336 13.00 -39.98 28.77
CA GLN A 336 14.31 -40.33 28.20
C GLN A 336 15.18 -39.09 28.05
N LYS A 337 16.48 -39.24 28.33
CA LYS A 337 17.48 -38.19 28.12
C LYS A 337 18.50 -38.61 27.07
N GLU A 338 18.53 -37.88 25.96
CA GLU A 338 19.56 -37.98 24.93
C GLU A 338 20.54 -36.81 25.11
N ASP A 339 21.83 -37.12 25.23
CA ASP A 339 22.93 -36.15 25.41
C ASP A 339 22.71 -35.11 26.53
N GLY A 340 21.97 -35.49 27.57
CA GLY A 340 21.60 -34.64 28.72
C GLY A 340 20.39 -33.73 28.49
N SER A 341 19.88 -33.66 27.26
CA SER A 341 18.65 -32.95 26.88
C SER A 341 17.42 -33.77 27.28
N GLU A 342 16.27 -33.12 27.48
CA GLU A 342 14.99 -33.79 27.73
C GLU A 342 14.24 -34.04 26.41
N VAL A 343 13.80 -35.27 26.15
CA VAL A 343 13.08 -35.60 24.91
C VAL A 343 11.58 -35.36 25.07
N LEU A 344 11.00 -34.53 24.20
CA LEU A 344 9.57 -34.25 24.13
C LEU A 344 9.00 -34.87 22.84
N PHE A 345 7.83 -35.50 22.92
CA PHE A 345 7.16 -36.08 21.75
C PHE A 345 5.90 -35.29 21.41
N ILE A 346 5.69 -35.01 20.13
CA ILE A 346 4.45 -34.44 19.61
C ILE A 346 3.36 -35.53 19.62
N ASN A 347 2.13 -35.21 20.03
CA ASN A 347 1.02 -36.16 19.94
C ASN A 347 0.50 -36.27 18.50
N ASN A 348 0.03 -37.45 18.09
CA ASN A 348 -0.68 -37.64 16.81
C ASN A 348 -1.89 -36.71 16.62
N LYS A 349 -2.50 -36.20 17.70
CA LYS A 349 -3.61 -35.23 17.64
C LYS A 349 -3.15 -33.80 17.36
N ASP A 350 -1.90 -33.47 17.66
CA ASP A 350 -1.31 -32.13 17.51
C ASP A 350 -0.67 -31.97 16.11
N SER A 351 -1.41 -32.42 15.09
CA SER A 351 -0.99 -32.40 13.70
C SER A 351 -2.16 -32.31 12.72
N VAL A 352 -1.96 -31.60 11.62
CA VAL A 352 -2.78 -31.69 10.40
C VAL A 352 -1.93 -32.39 9.34
N THR A 353 -2.25 -33.66 9.06
CA THR A 353 -1.65 -34.42 7.95
C THR A 353 -2.23 -33.94 6.62
N TYR A 354 -1.41 -33.95 5.56
CA TYR A 354 -1.78 -33.40 4.23
C TYR A 354 -2.29 -31.94 4.31
N ALA A 355 -1.67 -31.13 5.18
CA ALA A 355 -1.94 -29.70 5.28
C ALA A 355 -1.66 -28.99 3.94
N HIS A 356 -0.79 -29.56 3.11
CA HIS A 356 -0.55 -29.19 1.71
C HIS A 356 -0.38 -30.44 0.83
N PHE A 357 -0.29 -30.26 -0.49
CA PHE A 357 0.09 -31.30 -1.46
C PHE A 357 1.59 -31.23 -1.83
N GLY A 358 2.36 -30.37 -1.16
CA GLY A 358 3.79 -30.20 -1.34
C GLY A 358 4.48 -29.78 -0.03
N TYR A 359 5.82 -29.78 -0.04
CA TYR A 359 6.66 -29.47 1.11
C TYR A 359 6.37 -28.07 1.68
N ILE A 360 6.31 -27.94 3.01
CA ILE A 360 5.96 -26.67 3.69
C ILE A 360 7.22 -25.87 3.99
N TYR A 361 7.71 -25.16 2.97
CA TYR A 361 8.97 -24.41 3.04
C TYR A 361 8.95 -23.24 4.02
N CYS A 362 7.78 -22.65 4.27
CA CYS A 362 7.68 -21.48 5.15
C CYS A 362 6.38 -21.46 5.97
N LEU A 363 6.53 -21.05 7.24
CA LEU A 363 5.45 -20.73 8.17
C LEU A 363 5.63 -19.30 8.67
N LEU A 364 4.53 -18.59 8.87
CA LEU A 364 4.49 -17.25 9.43
C LEU A 364 3.29 -17.11 10.36
N LEU A 365 3.49 -16.59 11.56
CA LEU A 365 2.44 -16.30 12.53
C LEU A 365 2.19 -14.79 12.56
N ILE A 366 0.92 -14.38 12.50
CA ILE A 366 0.53 -12.97 12.59
C ILE A 366 -0.66 -12.78 13.54
N CYS A 367 -0.86 -11.55 14.00
CA CYS A 367 -2.08 -11.10 14.66
C CYS A 367 -2.74 -10.00 13.82
N LEU A 368 -4.03 -10.15 13.52
CA LEU A 368 -4.84 -9.15 12.82
C LEU A 368 -6.16 -8.95 13.55
N ASN A 369 -6.49 -7.71 13.88
CA ASN A 369 -7.72 -7.34 14.59
C ASN A 369 -7.93 -8.22 15.87
N ASP A 370 -6.87 -8.37 16.67
CA ASP A 370 -6.77 -9.20 17.89
C ASP A 370 -6.97 -10.73 17.72
N GLN A 371 -7.01 -11.23 16.48
CA GLN A 371 -7.05 -12.65 16.16
C GLN A 371 -5.71 -13.17 15.61
N LEU A 372 -5.24 -14.32 16.11
CA LEU A 372 -4.05 -15.00 15.60
C LEU A 372 -4.36 -15.85 14.35
N PHE A 373 -3.46 -15.76 13.37
CA PHE A 373 -3.48 -16.58 12.15
C PHE A 373 -2.11 -17.21 11.91
N LEU A 374 -2.09 -18.50 11.59
CA LEU A 374 -0.93 -19.15 11.00
C LEU A 374 -1.05 -19.08 9.48
N ILE A 375 0.05 -18.79 8.78
CA ILE A 375 0.12 -18.78 7.32
C ILE A 375 1.21 -19.77 6.89
N SER A 376 0.89 -20.65 5.94
CA SER A 376 1.81 -21.63 5.37
C SER A 376 1.98 -21.43 3.87
N GLY A 377 3.23 -21.50 3.40
CA GLY A 377 3.60 -21.50 1.99
C GLY A 377 4.28 -22.82 1.61
N SER A 378 3.95 -23.33 0.42
CA SER A 378 4.26 -24.71 0.03
C SER A 378 4.75 -24.88 -1.42
N GLY A 379 5.40 -26.02 -1.66
CA GLY A 379 5.70 -26.57 -2.98
C GLY A 379 4.49 -27.02 -3.82
N ASP A 380 3.25 -26.92 -3.30
CA ASP A 380 2.02 -26.98 -4.12
C ASP A 380 1.58 -25.61 -4.67
N SER A 381 2.45 -24.60 -4.56
CA SER A 381 2.26 -23.22 -5.01
C SER A 381 1.14 -22.45 -4.31
N THR A 382 0.48 -23.04 -3.31
CA THR A 382 -0.59 -22.40 -2.54
C THR A 382 -0.05 -21.73 -1.27
N ILE A 383 -0.78 -20.70 -0.83
CA ILE A 383 -0.64 -20.11 0.51
C ILE A 383 -1.95 -20.34 1.25
N LYS A 384 -1.87 -20.90 2.45
CA LYS A 384 -3.05 -21.16 3.31
C LYS A 384 -2.99 -20.30 4.56
N VAL A 385 -4.09 -19.61 4.84
CA VAL A 385 -4.31 -18.79 6.04
C VAL A 385 -5.24 -19.57 6.97
N TRP A 386 -4.70 -20.06 8.07
CA TRP A 386 -5.36 -20.89 9.06
C TRP A 386 -5.78 -20.03 10.25
N THR A 387 -7.00 -20.23 10.76
CA THR A 387 -7.40 -19.68 12.07
C THR A 387 -6.94 -20.62 13.18
N LEU A 388 -6.42 -20.04 14.26
CA LEU A 388 -6.03 -20.78 15.47
C LEU A 388 -7.16 -20.73 16.50
N ASP A 389 -7.40 -21.85 17.19
CA ASP A 389 -8.25 -21.86 18.37
C ASP A 389 -7.58 -21.09 19.53
N PRO A 390 -8.24 -20.08 20.15
CA PRO A 390 -7.60 -19.23 21.16
C PRO A 390 -7.26 -19.90 22.50
N GLN A 391 -7.74 -21.13 22.77
CA GLN A 391 -7.49 -21.84 24.03
C GLN A 391 -6.47 -22.97 23.88
N THR A 392 -6.50 -23.66 22.74
CA THR A 392 -5.70 -24.86 22.47
C THR A 392 -4.60 -24.64 21.42
N GLY A 393 -4.71 -23.58 20.62
CA GLY A 393 -3.83 -23.34 19.47
C GLY A 393 -3.97 -24.34 18.32
N ALA A 394 -4.98 -25.21 18.35
CA ALA A 394 -5.26 -26.15 17.27
C ALA A 394 -5.62 -25.41 15.97
N LEU A 395 -5.19 -25.97 14.83
CA LEU A 395 -5.50 -25.43 13.50
C LEU A 395 -6.94 -25.76 13.10
N ASN A 396 -7.71 -24.73 12.76
CA ASN A 396 -9.03 -24.91 12.16
C ASN A 396 -8.88 -25.48 10.72
N PRO A 397 -9.52 -26.61 10.37
CA PRO A 397 -9.43 -27.18 9.03
C PRO A 397 -10.05 -26.29 7.93
N ASN A 398 -10.89 -25.32 8.29
CA ASN A 398 -11.43 -24.32 7.36
C ASN A 398 -10.42 -23.16 7.15
N PHE A 399 -9.32 -23.46 6.46
CA PHE A 399 -8.35 -22.46 6.00
C PHE A 399 -8.88 -21.66 4.80
N LYS A 400 -8.39 -20.43 4.62
CA LYS A 400 -8.55 -19.66 3.38
C LYS A 400 -7.33 -19.87 2.48
N ILE A 401 -7.53 -20.00 1.17
CA ILE A 401 -6.45 -20.07 0.18
C ILE A 401 -6.25 -18.68 -0.42
N LEU A 402 -5.02 -18.18 -0.45
CA LEU A 402 -4.65 -17.07 -1.32
C LEU A 402 -4.22 -17.64 -2.67
N SER A 403 -5.04 -17.43 -3.70
CA SER A 403 -4.77 -17.83 -5.08
C SER A 403 -4.94 -16.63 -6.00
N ALA A 404 -4.08 -16.54 -7.03
CA ALA A 404 -4.14 -15.45 -8.01
C ALA A 404 -5.21 -15.68 -9.09
N VAL A 405 -5.90 -16.82 -9.08
CA VAL A 405 -6.86 -17.21 -10.12
C VAL A 405 -8.23 -16.57 -9.87
N SER A 406 -8.63 -15.68 -10.77
CA SER A 406 -9.97 -15.10 -10.80
C SER A 406 -11.05 -16.17 -11.02
N SER A 407 -11.90 -16.37 -10.02
CA SER A 407 -13.26 -16.95 -10.12
C SER A 407 -13.44 -18.21 -11.01
N ILE A 408 -12.83 -19.35 -10.64
CA ILE A 408 -13.23 -20.65 -11.23
C ILE A 408 -14.39 -21.27 -10.45
N HIS A 409 -15.61 -20.96 -10.88
CA HIS A 409 -16.79 -21.80 -10.69
C HIS A 409 -17.83 -21.49 -11.78
N LEU A 410 -17.95 -22.37 -12.80
CA LEU A 410 -19.16 -22.72 -13.59
C LEU A 410 -18.83 -23.29 -15.00
N ALA A 411 -18.30 -24.52 -15.09
CA ALA A 411 -18.40 -25.38 -16.28
C ALA A 411 -17.96 -26.83 -16.00
N PRO A 412 -18.81 -27.85 -16.23
CA PRO A 412 -18.41 -29.26 -16.20
C PRO A 412 -18.31 -29.87 -17.62
N SER A 413 -17.18 -29.71 -18.32
CA SER A 413 -16.95 -30.43 -19.60
C SER A 413 -15.49 -30.53 -20.04
N THR A 414 -14.91 -31.72 -19.88
CA THR A 414 -14.09 -32.42 -20.90
C THR A 414 -13.15 -31.59 -21.79
N ALA A 415 -12.25 -30.82 -21.21
CA ALA A 415 -11.05 -30.28 -21.87
C ALA A 415 -9.81 -30.63 -21.04
N SER A 416 -8.68 -30.90 -21.69
CA SER A 416 -7.44 -31.26 -21.00
C SER A 416 -6.80 -30.04 -20.33
N PRO A 417 -6.39 -30.12 -19.04
CA PRO A 417 -5.73 -29.00 -18.38
C PRO A 417 -4.33 -28.78 -18.95
N GLN A 418 -4.15 -27.65 -19.64
CA GLN A 418 -2.86 -27.08 -20.01
C GLN A 418 -2.93 -25.56 -19.80
N SER A 419 -1.84 -24.99 -19.27
CA SER A 419 -1.71 -23.58 -18.88
C SER A 419 -2.82 -23.04 -17.97
N SER A 420 -2.93 -23.58 -16.76
CA SER A 420 -2.90 -22.70 -15.59
C SER A 420 -1.53 -22.02 -15.52
N GLU A 421 -1.47 -20.79 -15.00
CA GLU A 421 -0.18 -20.17 -14.63
C GLU A 421 0.31 -20.81 -13.32
N ASP A 422 0.91 -22.00 -13.45
CA ASP A 422 1.54 -22.75 -12.35
C ASP A 422 2.80 -21.99 -11.88
N LEU A 423 2.57 -20.98 -11.04
CA LEU A 423 3.59 -20.29 -10.24
C LEU A 423 4.46 -21.32 -9.51
N GLY A 424 5.73 -20.98 -9.29
CA GLY A 424 6.66 -21.87 -8.59
C GLY A 424 6.26 -22.18 -7.13
N ALA A 425 7.07 -23.01 -6.45
CA ALA A 425 6.92 -23.22 -5.01
C ALA A 425 6.96 -21.89 -4.24
N VAL A 426 6.13 -21.75 -3.20
CA VAL A 426 6.24 -20.62 -2.25
C VAL A 426 7.35 -20.95 -1.26
N LEU A 427 8.47 -20.24 -1.36
CA LEU A 427 9.69 -20.54 -0.60
C LEU A 427 9.83 -19.70 0.66
N THR A 428 9.26 -18.49 0.68
CA THR A 428 9.45 -17.53 1.78
C THR A 428 8.23 -16.60 1.94
N LEU A 429 7.96 -16.20 3.18
CA LEU A 429 6.85 -15.34 3.59
C LEU A 429 7.35 -14.25 4.55
N ALA A 430 6.83 -13.05 4.41
CA ALA A 430 6.97 -11.95 5.38
C ALA A 430 5.68 -11.12 5.44
N ALA A 431 5.41 -10.38 6.51
CA ALA A 431 4.22 -9.54 6.63
C ALA A 431 4.50 -8.22 7.37
N TYR A 432 3.67 -7.22 7.09
CA TYR A 432 3.64 -5.93 7.78
C TYR A 432 2.20 -5.39 7.79
N GLY A 433 1.62 -5.24 8.98
CA GLY A 433 0.17 -5.02 9.13
C GLY A 433 -0.63 -6.14 8.47
N SER A 434 -1.72 -5.79 7.78
CA SER A 434 -2.49 -6.72 6.94
C SER A 434 -1.87 -6.98 5.55
N THR A 435 -0.63 -6.58 5.28
CA THR A 435 0.05 -6.83 4.00
C THR A 435 1.00 -8.02 4.11
N LEU A 436 0.74 -9.08 3.33
CA LEU A 436 1.57 -10.28 3.21
C LEU A 436 2.42 -10.22 1.94
N TYR A 437 3.67 -10.66 2.03
CA TYR A 437 4.61 -10.79 0.93
C TYR A 437 5.01 -12.27 0.78
N SER A 438 4.91 -12.82 -0.43
CA SER A 438 5.28 -14.21 -0.71
C SER A 438 6.26 -14.31 -1.88
N GLY A 439 7.38 -15.00 -1.66
CA GLY A 439 8.45 -15.21 -2.64
C GLY A 439 8.35 -16.59 -3.28
N TYR A 440 8.52 -16.63 -4.60
CA TYR A 440 8.31 -17.82 -5.42
C TYR A 440 9.61 -18.31 -6.09
N GLN A 441 9.64 -19.59 -6.42
CA GLN A 441 10.75 -20.28 -7.10
C GLN A 441 11.08 -19.72 -8.49
N ASP A 442 10.14 -19.04 -9.14
CA ASP A 442 10.29 -18.44 -10.48
C ASP A 442 10.86 -17.00 -10.47
N GLY A 443 11.15 -16.45 -9.28
CA GLY A 443 11.61 -15.07 -9.11
C GLY A 443 10.49 -14.04 -8.95
N VAL A 444 9.23 -14.49 -8.88
CA VAL A 444 8.07 -13.66 -8.57
C VAL A 444 8.00 -13.36 -7.07
N ILE A 445 7.51 -12.16 -6.73
CA ILE A 445 7.03 -11.82 -5.39
C ILE A 445 5.58 -11.36 -5.52
N LYS A 446 4.64 -11.99 -4.82
CA LYS A 446 3.25 -11.48 -4.73
C LYS A 446 3.05 -10.77 -3.40
N ILE A 447 2.22 -9.73 -3.45
CA ILE A 447 1.85 -8.91 -2.31
C ILE A 447 0.33 -9.02 -2.17
N TRP A 448 -0.14 -9.38 -0.98
CA TRP A 448 -1.54 -9.69 -0.69
C TRP A 448 -2.06 -8.83 0.45
N ASP A 449 -3.32 -8.44 0.35
CA ASP A 449 -4.07 -7.85 1.45
C ASP A 449 -4.78 -8.97 2.20
N LEU A 450 -4.64 -9.03 3.53
CA LEU A 450 -5.23 -10.03 4.41
C LEU A 450 -6.54 -9.56 5.08
N ASP A 451 -6.89 -8.28 5.00
CA ASP A 451 -8.26 -7.82 5.28
C ASP A 451 -9.20 -8.24 4.13
N THR A 452 -8.77 -8.14 2.87
CA THR A 452 -9.59 -8.45 1.68
C THR A 452 -9.29 -9.80 0.99
N TYR A 453 -8.16 -10.45 1.29
CA TYR A 453 -7.67 -11.70 0.66
C TYR A 453 -7.32 -11.58 -0.83
N THR A 454 -7.06 -10.36 -1.33
CA THR A 454 -6.74 -10.09 -2.74
C THR A 454 -5.25 -9.86 -2.99
N CYS A 455 -4.73 -10.33 -4.12
CA CYS A 455 -3.41 -9.96 -4.62
C CYS A 455 -3.40 -8.46 -5.02
N ILE A 456 -2.59 -7.66 -4.32
CA ILE A 456 -2.40 -6.22 -4.55
C ILE A 456 -1.51 -5.99 -5.78
N ARG A 457 -0.33 -6.62 -5.79
CA ARG A 457 0.71 -6.42 -6.79
C ARG A 457 1.55 -7.68 -6.97
N THR A 458 2.08 -7.87 -8.17
CA THR A 458 3.10 -8.87 -8.48
C THR A 458 4.38 -8.13 -8.88
N LEU A 459 5.50 -8.46 -8.25
CA LEU A 459 6.84 -7.95 -8.56
C LEU A 459 7.69 -9.08 -9.14
N PHE A 460 8.78 -8.71 -9.82
CA PHE A 460 9.75 -9.65 -10.40
C PHE A 460 11.16 -9.27 -9.92
N HIS A 461 11.83 -10.17 -9.19
CA HIS A 461 13.15 -9.90 -8.61
C HIS A 461 14.19 -9.60 -9.71
N ARG A 462 14.19 -10.37 -10.80
CA ARG A 462 14.76 -9.90 -12.07
C ARG A 462 13.72 -9.05 -12.80
N GLY A 463 13.99 -7.75 -12.94
CA GLY A 463 13.11 -6.86 -13.71
C GLY A 463 13.01 -7.33 -15.17
N SER A 464 11.77 -7.52 -15.64
CA SER A 464 11.49 -8.05 -16.99
C SER A 464 12.05 -7.14 -18.08
N VAL A 465 12.81 -7.70 -19.00
CA VAL A 465 13.28 -7.05 -20.24
C VAL A 465 12.52 -7.60 -21.46
N ASP A 466 12.12 -8.87 -21.43
CA ASP A 466 11.29 -9.51 -22.44
C ASP A 466 10.16 -10.31 -21.77
N GLN A 467 8.90 -9.93 -22.05
CA GLN A 467 7.71 -10.71 -21.66
C GLN A 467 7.38 -11.83 -22.66
N LEU A 468 8.09 -11.91 -23.79
CA LEU A 468 7.72 -12.71 -24.94
C LEU A 468 8.22 -14.18 -24.91
N HIS A 469 9.28 -14.48 -24.14
CA HIS A 469 9.76 -15.86 -23.95
C HIS A 469 10.41 -16.06 -22.57
N PRO A 470 9.66 -16.54 -21.56
CA PRO A 470 10.26 -17.03 -20.31
C PRO A 470 10.97 -18.37 -20.55
N SER A 471 12.25 -18.31 -20.92
CA SER A 471 13.09 -19.51 -20.96
C SER A 471 13.40 -19.95 -19.52
N SER A 472 13.16 -21.22 -19.19
CA SER A 472 13.21 -21.78 -17.83
C SER A 472 14.63 -22.00 -17.27
N LYS A 473 15.54 -21.07 -17.58
CA LYS A 473 16.94 -21.02 -17.12
C LYS A 473 17.38 -19.67 -16.57
N ASP A 474 16.52 -18.65 -16.60
CA ASP A 474 16.84 -17.28 -16.19
C ASP A 474 15.96 -16.72 -15.06
N SER A 475 15.15 -17.56 -14.41
CA SER A 475 14.49 -17.26 -13.13
C SER A 475 15.48 -17.39 -11.97
N ASP A 476 15.57 -16.38 -11.11
CA ASP A 476 16.26 -16.46 -9.81
C ASP A 476 15.22 -16.66 -8.70
N ASP A 477 15.13 -17.87 -8.15
CA ASP A 477 14.28 -18.24 -7.01
C ASP A 477 14.35 -17.20 -5.88
N VAL A 478 13.21 -16.72 -5.38
CA VAL A 478 13.18 -15.83 -4.20
C VAL A 478 13.27 -16.67 -2.94
N LEU A 479 14.45 -16.72 -2.32
CA LEU A 479 14.75 -17.60 -1.19
C LEU A 479 14.47 -16.93 0.17
N THR A 480 14.55 -15.60 0.25
CA THR A 480 14.32 -14.88 1.50
C THR A 480 13.64 -13.52 1.29
N LEU A 481 12.73 -13.19 2.20
CA LEU A 481 12.09 -11.87 2.32
C LEU A 481 12.29 -11.35 3.75
N THR A 482 12.49 -10.04 3.89
CA THR A 482 12.51 -9.33 5.17
C THR A 482 11.81 -7.99 5.00
N VAL A 483 10.84 -7.68 5.86
CA VAL A 483 10.11 -6.39 5.85
C VAL A 483 10.50 -5.59 7.10
N LEU A 484 10.65 -4.28 6.94
CA LEU A 484 11.05 -3.37 8.03
C LEU A 484 9.86 -2.74 8.74
N ASP A 485 10.15 -2.07 9.86
CA ASP A 485 9.22 -1.29 10.68
C ASP A 485 8.58 -0.09 9.95
N ASN A 486 9.09 0.29 8.77
CA ASN A 486 8.51 1.29 7.87
C ASN A 486 7.83 0.72 6.62
N GLY A 487 7.63 -0.61 6.54
CA GLY A 487 6.99 -1.29 5.41
C GLY A 487 7.86 -1.45 4.17
N GLU A 488 9.15 -1.07 4.21
CA GLU A 488 10.10 -1.40 3.14
C GLU A 488 10.39 -2.90 3.10
N LEU A 489 10.47 -3.46 1.88
CA LEU A 489 10.77 -4.87 1.65
C LEU A 489 12.22 -5.04 1.18
N PHE A 490 12.87 -6.09 1.67
CA PHE A 490 14.11 -6.63 1.11
C PHE A 490 13.84 -8.05 0.61
N SER A 491 14.30 -8.37 -0.60
CA SER A 491 14.23 -9.72 -1.16
C SER A 491 15.61 -10.22 -1.60
N GLY A 492 15.88 -11.50 -1.34
CA GLY A 492 17.12 -12.19 -1.70
C GLY A 492 16.85 -13.48 -2.48
N CYS A 493 17.78 -13.83 -3.37
CA CYS A 493 17.55 -14.88 -4.36
C CYS A 493 18.70 -15.88 -4.54
N SER A 494 18.45 -16.91 -5.34
CA SER A 494 19.42 -17.98 -5.67
C SER A 494 20.71 -17.50 -6.33
N SER A 495 20.72 -16.34 -7.01
CA SER A 495 21.94 -15.73 -7.58
C SER A 495 22.75 -14.85 -6.60
N GLY A 496 22.32 -14.69 -5.35
CA GLY A 496 23.05 -13.92 -4.32
C GLY A 496 22.81 -12.42 -4.32
N VAL A 497 21.91 -11.94 -5.17
CA VAL A 497 21.47 -10.56 -5.23
C VAL A 497 20.49 -10.26 -4.08
N ILE A 498 20.60 -9.07 -3.51
CA ILE A 498 19.56 -8.47 -2.66
C ILE A 498 18.96 -7.27 -3.39
N ILE A 499 17.64 -7.09 -3.24
CA ILE A 499 16.90 -5.92 -3.72
C ILE A 499 16.14 -5.28 -2.56
N ARG A 500 16.22 -3.96 -2.47
CA ARG A 500 15.39 -3.10 -1.60
C ARG A 500 14.24 -2.51 -2.41
N TRP A 501 13.04 -2.60 -1.87
CA TRP A 501 11.82 -2.03 -2.40
C TRP A 501 11.26 -1.03 -1.39
N ASP A 502 10.75 0.12 -1.88
CA ASP A 502 10.06 1.07 -1.01
C ASP A 502 8.66 0.57 -0.61
N SER A 503 7.99 1.30 0.28
CA SER A 503 6.61 1.04 0.70
C SER A 503 5.56 1.26 -0.40
N SER A 504 5.96 1.75 -1.58
CA SER A 504 5.16 1.79 -2.81
C SER A 504 5.58 0.70 -3.81
N PHE A 505 6.45 -0.22 -3.40
CA PHE A 505 6.99 -1.36 -4.13
C PHE A 505 7.83 -1.03 -5.38
N HIS A 506 8.44 0.15 -5.44
CA HIS A 506 9.46 0.46 -6.46
C HIS A 506 10.83 -0.03 -6.03
N ARG A 507 11.64 -0.45 -7.01
CA ARG A 507 13.01 -0.97 -6.80
C ARG A 507 13.98 0.17 -6.50
N VAL A 508 14.31 0.38 -5.23
CA VAL A 508 15.20 1.47 -4.77
C VAL A 508 16.67 1.13 -4.97
N LEU A 509 17.10 -0.07 -4.54
CA LEU A 509 18.49 -0.54 -4.63
C LEU A 509 18.54 -2.01 -5.06
N LYS A 510 19.58 -2.39 -5.79
CA LYS A 510 19.93 -3.77 -6.14
C LYS A 510 21.44 -3.94 -6.03
N TRP A 511 21.90 -4.94 -5.28
CA TRP A 511 23.35 -5.21 -5.13
C TRP A 511 23.65 -6.70 -5.01
N GLN A 512 24.87 -7.09 -5.37
CA GLN A 512 25.37 -8.44 -5.14
C GLN A 512 25.77 -8.56 -3.66
N SER A 513 25.03 -9.33 -2.87
CA SER A 513 25.34 -9.55 -1.47
C SER A 513 26.28 -10.74 -1.29
N HIS A 514 25.96 -11.89 -1.89
CA HIS A 514 26.68 -13.15 -1.74
C HIS A 514 27.30 -13.62 -3.07
N GLN A 515 28.42 -14.35 -3.01
CA GLN A 515 29.08 -15.00 -4.17
C GLN A 515 28.51 -16.41 -4.40
N GLY A 516 27.19 -16.49 -4.38
CA GLY A 516 26.37 -17.69 -4.18
C GLY A 516 25.01 -17.25 -3.62
N SER A 517 24.06 -18.16 -3.47
CA SER A 517 22.69 -17.87 -3.06
C SER A 517 22.58 -17.09 -1.75
N ALA A 518 21.68 -16.12 -1.71
CA ALA A 518 21.27 -15.42 -0.48
C ALA A 518 20.12 -16.21 0.16
N LEU A 519 20.47 -17.08 1.11
CA LEU A 519 19.57 -18.12 1.65
C LEU A 519 18.68 -17.60 2.78
N ALA A 520 19.20 -16.70 3.61
CA ALA A 520 18.47 -16.12 4.73
C ALA A 520 18.76 -14.62 4.87
N SER A 521 17.76 -13.88 5.32
CA SER A 521 17.91 -12.50 5.75
C SER A 521 17.08 -12.23 7.00
N CYS A 522 17.51 -11.29 7.83
CA CYS A 522 16.73 -10.78 8.95
C CYS A 522 17.08 -9.31 9.24
N PHE A 523 16.19 -8.63 9.94
CA PHE A 523 16.32 -7.21 10.30
C PHE A 523 16.52 -7.06 11.80
N VAL A 524 17.40 -6.13 12.21
CA VAL A 524 17.54 -5.71 13.60
C VAL A 524 17.77 -4.20 13.71
N LEU A 525 17.08 -3.58 14.67
CA LEU A 525 17.38 -2.22 15.12
C LEU A 525 18.43 -2.30 16.23
N HIS A 526 19.67 -1.89 15.97
CA HIS A 526 20.75 -1.93 16.94
C HIS A 526 21.43 -0.57 17.07
N GLN A 527 21.50 -0.02 18.29
CA GLN A 527 22.08 1.30 18.58
C GLN A 527 21.50 2.43 17.69
N GLY A 528 20.20 2.38 17.39
CA GLY A 528 19.51 3.31 16.50
C GLY A 528 19.73 3.09 15.00
N LYS A 529 20.60 2.15 14.60
CA LYS A 529 20.81 1.77 13.19
C LYS A 529 19.89 0.63 12.78
N ARG A 530 19.23 0.80 11.63
CA ARG A 530 18.47 -0.25 10.95
C ARG A 530 19.43 -1.14 10.16
N LEU A 531 19.77 -2.32 10.70
CA LEU A 531 20.71 -3.26 10.10
C LEU A 531 19.95 -4.42 9.42
N LEU A 532 20.33 -4.71 8.18
CA LEU A 532 19.95 -5.95 7.49
C LEU A 532 21.09 -6.95 7.63
N LEU A 533 20.81 -8.17 8.07
CA LEU A 533 21.74 -9.28 8.07
C LEU A 533 21.38 -10.24 6.94
N THR A 534 22.38 -10.79 6.25
CA THR A 534 22.19 -11.79 5.18
C THR A 534 23.17 -12.95 5.32
N GLY A 535 22.67 -14.17 5.14
CA GLY A 535 23.41 -15.43 5.15
C GLY A 535 23.29 -16.13 3.80
N GLY A 536 24.34 -16.85 3.38
CA GLY A 536 24.36 -17.48 2.06
C GLY A 536 25.30 -18.67 1.90
N SER A 537 25.30 -19.25 0.69
CA SER A 537 26.14 -20.39 0.30
C SER A 537 27.58 -20.01 -0.09
N ASP A 538 27.95 -18.73 0.00
CA ASP A 538 29.37 -18.31 0.03
C ASP A 538 29.98 -18.38 1.45
N ASN A 539 29.37 -19.21 2.31
CA ASN A 539 29.75 -19.44 3.70
C ASN A 539 29.80 -18.16 4.56
N CYS A 540 29.13 -17.06 4.19
CA CYS A 540 29.24 -15.80 4.91
C CYS A 540 27.95 -15.40 5.63
N ILE A 541 28.10 -14.75 6.78
CA ILE A 541 27.13 -13.76 7.28
C ILE A 541 27.67 -12.35 6.97
N LYS A 542 26.79 -11.49 6.45
CA LYS A 542 27.07 -10.10 6.08
C LYS A 542 26.07 -9.18 6.75
N ILE A 543 26.54 -7.99 7.12
CA ILE A 543 25.77 -7.00 7.90
C ILE A 543 25.81 -5.67 7.17
N TRP A 544 24.63 -5.17 6.85
CA TRP A 544 24.42 -4.02 5.97
C TRP A 544 23.71 -2.90 6.74
N ASP A 545 24.33 -1.72 6.76
CA ASP A 545 23.67 -0.49 7.19
C ASP A 545 22.94 0.11 5.98
N VAL A 546 21.64 -0.17 5.88
CA VAL A 546 20.85 0.13 4.69
C VAL A 546 20.35 1.59 4.64
N TYR A 547 20.75 2.43 5.60
CA TYR A 547 20.40 3.85 5.71
C TYR A 547 21.64 4.73 5.95
N HIS A 548 22.74 4.46 5.24
CA HIS A 548 24.02 5.17 5.43
C HIS A 548 24.07 6.60 4.84
N THR A 549 23.03 7.40 5.08
CA THR A 549 23.02 8.87 4.93
C THR A 549 22.14 9.51 6.01
N GLU A 550 22.61 10.61 6.60
CA GLU A 550 21.96 11.35 7.70
C GLU A 550 20.59 11.97 7.33
N ALA A 551 20.14 11.80 6.09
CA ALA A 551 18.90 12.35 5.53
C ALA A 551 17.75 11.33 5.41
N SER A 552 17.95 10.06 5.81
CA SER A 552 17.03 8.96 5.46
C SER A 552 16.43 8.21 6.65
N VAL A 553 16.14 8.89 7.77
CA VAL A 553 15.33 8.31 8.87
C VAL A 553 13.91 8.88 8.82
N PRO A 554 12.91 8.16 8.26
CA PRO A 554 11.52 8.39 8.59
C PRO A 554 11.37 8.16 10.09
N ARG A 555 11.24 9.25 10.86
CA ARG A 555 11.03 9.15 12.30
C ARG A 555 9.66 8.54 12.55
N LEU A 556 9.63 7.44 13.29
CA LEU A 556 8.42 7.02 13.97
C LEU A 556 7.98 8.19 14.85
N VAL A 557 6.82 8.77 14.55
CA VAL A 557 6.17 9.75 15.42
C VAL A 557 5.56 8.94 16.57
N THR A 558 6.35 8.73 17.61
CA THR A 558 5.82 8.36 18.93
C THR A 558 5.03 9.54 19.48
N ASP A 559 4.04 9.30 20.34
CA ASP A 559 3.20 10.36 20.91
C ASP A 559 3.89 11.18 22.03
N ASP A 560 5.23 11.17 22.06
CA ASP A 560 6.06 11.90 23.02
C ASP A 560 6.12 13.40 22.67
N ALA A 561 5.47 14.23 23.49
CA ALA A 561 5.27 15.65 23.22
C ALA A 561 6.54 16.55 23.31
N GLU A 562 7.72 15.99 23.58
CA GLU A 562 8.91 16.74 24.01
C GLU A 562 10.19 16.50 23.17
N ILE A 563 10.09 16.45 21.84
CA ILE A 563 11.28 16.49 20.95
C ILE A 563 11.25 17.76 20.07
N LYS A 564 12.17 18.70 20.35
CA LYS A 564 12.45 19.88 19.51
C LYS A 564 13.65 19.60 18.61
N ASP A 565 13.51 19.85 17.32
CA ASP A 565 14.59 19.74 16.33
C ASP A 565 15.33 21.07 16.14
N GLN A 566 16.62 21.01 15.80
CA GLN A 566 17.46 22.17 15.50
C GLN A 566 17.29 22.68 14.06
N ALA A 567 16.63 21.93 13.17
CA ALA A 567 16.44 22.30 11.76
C ALA A 567 15.22 23.20 11.46
N GLY A 568 14.24 23.29 12.37
CA GLY A 568 13.13 24.27 12.29
C GLY A 568 12.04 24.05 11.21
N THR A 569 12.15 23.06 10.32
CA THR A 569 11.26 22.89 9.15
C THR A 569 10.41 21.61 9.19
N ALA A 570 9.98 21.18 10.38
CA ALA A 570 8.88 20.22 10.55
C ALA A 570 7.74 20.94 11.27
N MET A 571 6.55 20.97 10.69
CA MET A 571 5.43 21.71 11.26
C MET A 571 4.86 20.98 12.47
N ALA A 572 5.26 21.42 13.66
CA ALA A 572 4.77 20.93 14.94
C ALA A 572 3.33 21.42 15.21
N PHE A 573 2.37 20.90 14.44
CA PHE A 573 0.97 20.94 14.80
C PHE A 573 0.80 20.25 16.16
N GLN A 574 0.51 21.02 17.21
CA GLN A 574 0.33 20.47 18.55
C GLN A 574 -0.96 19.65 18.64
N ASP A 575 -2.00 20.12 17.94
CA ASP A 575 -3.28 19.44 17.85
C ASP A 575 -3.19 18.07 17.13
N ARG A 576 -3.97 17.09 17.62
CA ARG A 576 -3.96 15.71 17.14
C ARG A 576 -4.64 15.56 15.77
N MET A 577 -5.72 16.31 15.51
CA MET A 577 -6.45 16.30 14.24
C MET A 577 -5.56 16.82 13.11
N PHE A 578 -4.85 17.93 13.30
CA PHE A 578 -3.96 18.47 12.28
C PHE A 578 -2.71 17.61 12.05
N ARG A 579 -2.19 16.91 13.07
CA ARG A 579 -1.16 15.85 12.86
C ARG A 579 -1.69 14.70 12.01
N HIS A 580 -2.88 14.20 12.32
CA HIS A 580 -3.49 13.12 11.52
C HIS A 580 -3.80 13.56 10.09
N LEU A 581 -4.31 14.79 9.89
CA LEU A 581 -4.57 15.35 8.56
C LEU A 581 -3.29 15.55 7.76
N SER A 582 -2.21 16.03 8.38
CA SER A 582 -0.89 16.17 7.73
C SER A 582 -0.38 14.82 7.20
N GLN A 583 -0.57 13.74 7.97
CA GLN A 583 -0.20 12.39 7.54
C GLN A 583 -1.17 11.87 6.47
N PHE A 584 -2.47 12.15 6.56
CA PHE A 584 -3.47 11.70 5.59
C PHE A 584 -3.31 12.37 4.21
N VAL A 585 -2.94 13.66 4.18
CA VAL A 585 -2.57 14.41 2.96
C VAL A 585 -1.31 13.84 2.32
N SER A 586 -0.38 13.26 3.09
CA SER A 586 0.89 12.72 2.55
C SER A 586 0.72 11.51 1.61
N TYR A 587 -0.39 10.78 1.71
CA TYR A 587 -0.71 9.70 0.77
C TYR A 587 -1.24 10.27 -0.54
N ARG A 588 -0.56 9.98 -1.66
CA ARG A 588 -0.99 10.32 -3.01
C ARG A 588 -2.11 9.38 -3.49
N SER A 589 -3.23 9.40 -2.78
CA SER A 589 -4.42 8.60 -3.05
C SER A 589 -5.18 9.07 -4.29
N ILE A 590 -4.53 9.09 -5.44
CA ILE A 590 -5.14 9.49 -6.71
C ILE A 590 -5.79 8.24 -7.32
N SER A 591 -7.11 8.22 -7.54
CA SER A 591 -7.76 7.00 -8.04
C SER A 591 -7.38 6.69 -9.51
N ASN A 592 -6.34 5.87 -9.66
CA ASN A 592 -5.84 5.30 -10.90
C ASN A 592 -4.99 4.05 -10.62
N GLU A 593 -4.59 3.33 -11.67
CA GLU A 593 -3.81 2.08 -11.56
C GLU A 593 -2.41 2.27 -10.96
N GLU A 594 -1.72 3.37 -11.27
CA GLU A 594 -0.35 3.63 -10.83
C GLU A 594 -0.27 3.89 -9.31
N HIS A 595 -1.28 4.58 -8.78
CA HIS A 595 -1.35 5.04 -7.39
C HIS A 595 -2.23 4.15 -6.49
N ARG A 596 -2.72 3.00 -7.01
CA ARG A 596 -3.64 2.08 -6.32
C ARG A 596 -3.16 1.65 -4.92
N GLU A 597 -1.86 1.46 -4.72
CA GLU A 597 -1.32 1.16 -3.39
C GLU A 597 -1.31 2.39 -2.46
N GLU A 598 -1.09 3.60 -2.96
CA GLU A 598 -1.17 4.82 -2.15
C GLU A 598 -2.61 5.13 -1.75
N CYS A 599 -3.60 4.80 -2.59
CA CYS A 599 -5.01 4.72 -2.20
C CYS A 599 -5.24 3.68 -1.09
N ARG A 600 -4.74 2.45 -1.25
CA ARG A 600 -4.92 1.39 -0.23
C ARG A 600 -4.25 1.74 1.11
N GLN A 601 -3.08 2.35 1.08
CA GLN A 601 -2.39 2.85 2.28
C GLN A 601 -3.15 4.03 2.92
N ALA A 602 -3.75 4.94 2.14
CA ALA A 602 -4.64 5.97 2.67
C ALA A 602 -5.89 5.36 3.35
N ALA A 603 -6.49 4.33 2.74
CA ALA A 603 -7.63 3.60 3.31
C ALA A 603 -7.27 2.87 4.62
N LEU A 604 -6.13 2.19 4.64
CA LEU A 604 -5.63 1.48 5.82
C LEU A 604 -5.21 2.46 6.94
N TYR A 605 -4.62 3.60 6.58
CA TYR A 605 -4.33 4.70 7.49
C TYR A 605 -5.63 5.28 8.10
N LEU A 606 -6.66 5.50 7.29
CA LEU A 606 -7.96 5.98 7.76
C LEU A 606 -8.65 4.94 8.66
N LYS A 607 -8.72 3.65 8.26
CA LYS A 607 -9.18 2.54 9.12
C LYS A 607 -8.49 2.58 10.48
N THR A 608 -7.16 2.56 10.49
CA THR A 608 -6.33 2.55 11.72
C THR A 608 -6.56 3.80 12.56
N THR A 609 -6.71 4.96 11.92
CA THR A 609 -6.99 6.23 12.59
C THR A 609 -8.37 6.23 13.25
N LEU A 610 -9.40 5.72 12.58
CA LEU A 610 -10.76 5.62 13.11
C LEU A 610 -10.83 4.62 14.29
N VAL A 611 -10.09 3.50 14.25
CA VAL A 611 -9.92 2.62 15.42
C VAL A 611 -9.26 3.36 16.59
N LYS A 612 -8.15 4.08 16.35
CA LYS A 612 -7.46 4.95 17.34
C LYS A 612 -8.31 6.14 17.85
N LEU A 613 -9.49 6.34 17.28
CA LEU A 613 -10.47 7.38 17.64
C LEU A 613 -11.75 6.82 18.28
N GLY A 614 -11.90 5.49 18.37
CA GLY A 614 -12.99 4.81 19.07
C GLY A 614 -14.00 4.05 18.20
N ALA A 615 -13.73 3.82 16.91
CA ALA A 615 -14.64 3.10 16.02
C ALA A 615 -14.32 1.61 15.85
N ASP A 616 -15.37 0.81 15.64
CA ASP A 616 -15.32 -0.50 15.00
C ASP A 616 -15.17 -0.28 13.48
N ALA A 617 -13.96 -0.42 12.94
CA ALA A 617 -13.63 -0.04 11.56
C ALA A 617 -12.94 -1.13 10.73
N ARG A 618 -13.33 -1.20 9.45
CA ARG A 618 -12.93 -2.25 8.49
C ARG A 618 -12.90 -1.71 7.07
N LEU A 619 -12.19 -2.41 6.18
CA LEU A 619 -12.28 -2.19 4.74
C LEU A 619 -13.43 -3.04 4.17
N LEU A 620 -14.19 -2.49 3.24
CA LEU A 620 -15.11 -3.22 2.37
C LEU A 620 -14.48 -3.31 0.97
N PRO A 621 -14.54 -4.47 0.28
CA PRO A 621 -14.03 -4.58 -1.08
C PRO A 621 -14.85 -3.71 -2.04
N GLY A 622 -14.15 -3.02 -2.95
CA GLY A 622 -14.75 -2.43 -4.15
C GLY A 622 -14.91 -3.46 -5.27
N ASP A 623 -15.22 -2.99 -6.48
CA ASP A 623 -15.17 -3.84 -7.67
C ASP A 623 -13.72 -4.29 -8.00
N PRO A 624 -13.51 -5.38 -8.75
CA PRO A 624 -12.17 -5.86 -9.08
C PRO A 624 -11.28 -4.79 -9.72
N GLY A 625 -10.14 -4.50 -9.09
CA GLY A 625 -9.18 -3.47 -9.52
C GLY A 625 -9.47 -2.05 -9.03
N ARG A 626 -10.52 -1.87 -8.21
CA ARG A 626 -10.91 -0.59 -7.56
C ARG A 626 -10.45 -0.52 -6.10
N ASN A 627 -10.41 0.69 -5.57
CA ASN A 627 -10.01 0.99 -4.20
C ASN A 627 -11.12 0.59 -3.20
N PRO A 628 -10.76 0.14 -1.98
CA PRO A 628 -11.73 -0.30 -0.97
C PRO A 628 -12.48 0.88 -0.31
N LEU A 629 -13.66 0.63 0.23
CA LEU A 629 -14.37 1.61 1.07
C LEU A 629 -13.95 1.42 2.54
N VAL A 630 -13.82 2.49 3.31
CA VAL A 630 -13.65 2.43 4.76
C VAL A 630 -15.02 2.53 5.43
N LEU A 631 -15.44 1.46 6.11
CA LEU A 631 -16.62 1.45 6.97
C LEU A 631 -16.19 1.51 8.44
N ALA A 632 -16.64 2.51 9.18
CA ALA A 632 -16.37 2.66 10.60
C ALA A 632 -17.64 3.00 11.38
N THR A 633 -17.90 2.30 12.49
CA THR A 633 -19.02 2.60 13.39
C THR A 633 -18.52 3.00 14.77
N PHE A 634 -18.73 4.26 15.13
CA PHE A 634 -18.70 4.71 16.52
C PHE A 634 -20.03 4.39 17.19
N LYS A 635 -19.98 3.75 18.35
CA LYS A 635 -21.19 3.34 19.10
C LYS A 635 -21.46 4.35 20.21
N GLY A 636 -22.68 4.89 20.25
CA GLY A 636 -23.14 5.73 21.36
C GLY A 636 -23.30 4.91 22.65
N LYS A 637 -23.67 5.56 23.75
CA LYS A 637 -23.93 4.89 25.04
C LYS A 637 -24.98 3.78 24.92
N SER A 638 -24.86 2.77 25.79
CA SER A 638 -25.94 1.80 26.01
C SER A 638 -27.09 2.49 26.75
N SER A 639 -28.30 2.46 26.17
CA SER A 639 -29.51 3.04 26.77
C SER A 639 -30.15 2.13 27.85
N THR A 640 -29.31 1.50 28.67
CA THR A 640 -29.71 0.55 29.73
C THR A 640 -30.19 1.23 31.02
N GLU A 641 -30.09 2.56 31.12
CA GLU A 641 -30.49 3.35 32.31
C GLU A 641 -31.66 4.32 32.04
N SER A 642 -32.51 4.04 31.04
CA SER A 642 -33.75 4.78 30.78
C SER A 642 -34.97 3.83 30.77
N PRO A 643 -35.67 3.63 31.91
CA PRO A 643 -36.73 2.62 32.04
C PRO A 643 -38.03 2.86 31.26
N THR A 644 -38.11 3.88 30.40
CA THR A 644 -39.40 4.48 29.96
C THR A 644 -39.60 4.64 28.44
N THR A 645 -38.62 4.36 27.57
CA THR A 645 -38.82 4.38 26.11
C THR A 645 -38.17 3.21 25.38
N GLN A 646 -38.95 2.49 24.57
CA GLN A 646 -38.51 1.40 23.70
C GLN A 646 -37.90 1.91 22.37
N THR A 647 -37.26 3.08 22.40
CA THR A 647 -36.77 3.77 21.19
C THR A 647 -35.38 3.27 20.79
N ARG A 648 -35.25 2.80 19.54
CA ARG A 648 -33.94 2.48 18.92
C ARG A 648 -33.05 3.72 18.94
N ARG A 649 -31.76 3.57 19.26
CA ARG A 649 -30.77 4.65 19.11
C ARG A 649 -30.75 5.12 17.65
N ARG A 650 -30.72 6.44 17.45
CA ARG A 650 -30.53 7.05 16.13
C ARG A 650 -29.15 6.68 15.58
N ARG A 651 -29.05 6.49 14.26
CA ARG A 651 -27.80 6.17 13.56
C ARG A 651 -27.59 7.17 12.41
N VAL A 652 -26.56 8.01 12.54
CA VAL A 652 -26.17 9.00 11.53
C VAL A 652 -25.14 8.37 10.62
N LEU A 653 -25.36 8.36 9.30
CA LEU A 653 -24.32 8.00 8.34
C LEU A 653 -23.56 9.25 7.93
N TYR A 654 -22.22 9.23 8.00
CA TYR A 654 -21.39 10.22 7.33
C TYR A 654 -20.85 9.63 6.02
N TYR A 655 -20.95 10.41 4.94
CA TYR A 655 -20.32 10.08 3.65
C TYR A 655 -19.26 11.12 3.27
N GLY A 656 -18.16 10.63 2.72
CA GLY A 656 -17.05 11.39 2.12
C GLY A 656 -16.13 10.47 1.32
N HIS A 657 -14.95 10.97 0.92
CA HIS A 657 -13.94 10.17 0.22
C HIS A 657 -12.51 10.46 0.69
N TYR A 658 -11.59 9.56 0.34
CA TYR A 658 -10.16 9.67 0.62
C TYR A 658 -9.31 9.74 -0.65
N ASP A 659 -9.89 9.48 -1.84
CA ASP A 659 -9.21 9.74 -3.11
C ASP A 659 -9.28 11.21 -3.53
N VAL A 660 -8.33 11.63 -4.37
CA VAL A 660 -8.07 13.04 -4.73
C VAL A 660 -7.63 13.17 -6.20
N VAL A 661 -7.95 14.25 -6.90
CA VAL A 661 -7.37 14.48 -8.25
C VAL A 661 -5.85 14.65 -8.25
N GLN A 662 -5.23 14.45 -9.42
CA GLN A 662 -3.82 14.76 -9.67
C GLN A 662 -3.44 16.20 -9.28
N ALA A 663 -2.20 16.40 -8.85
CA ALA A 663 -1.69 17.72 -8.46
C ALA A 663 -1.34 18.64 -9.65
N GLY A 664 -1.02 18.07 -10.82
CA GLY A 664 -0.45 18.82 -11.95
C GLY A 664 1.06 19.05 -11.81
N ASP A 665 1.59 20.06 -12.49
CA ASP A 665 3.03 20.39 -12.44
C ASP A 665 3.42 21.03 -11.11
N GLU A 666 4.50 20.55 -10.48
CA GLU A 666 5.03 21.08 -9.21
C GLU A 666 5.29 22.60 -9.24
N LYS A 667 5.65 23.14 -10.41
CA LYS A 667 5.96 24.56 -10.65
C LYS A 667 4.78 25.51 -10.36
N ASP A 668 3.55 25.00 -10.43
CA ASP A 668 2.31 25.76 -10.27
C ASP A 668 1.87 25.78 -8.79
N TRP A 669 2.54 25.01 -7.93
CA TRP A 669 2.36 25.00 -6.48
C TRP A 669 3.43 25.83 -5.76
N THR A 670 3.02 26.49 -4.67
CA THR A 670 3.91 27.27 -3.79
C THR A 670 4.62 26.42 -2.73
N ALA A 671 4.09 25.23 -2.44
CA ALA A 671 4.66 24.21 -1.58
C ALA A 671 4.30 22.82 -2.14
N PRO A 672 5.07 21.75 -1.86
CA PRO A 672 4.83 20.42 -2.42
C PRO A 672 3.42 19.92 -2.11
N ALA A 673 2.66 19.54 -3.14
CA ALA A 673 1.21 19.29 -3.05
C ALA A 673 0.80 18.25 -1.97
N PHE A 674 1.66 17.27 -1.69
CA PHE A 674 1.41 16.21 -0.70
C PHE A 674 2.21 16.41 0.60
N VAL A 675 2.63 17.64 0.91
CA VAL A 675 3.18 18.03 2.21
C VAL A 675 2.31 19.13 2.78
N MET A 676 1.48 18.80 3.77
CA MET A 676 0.55 19.78 4.34
C MET A 676 1.31 20.93 5.01
N THR A 677 1.05 22.16 4.57
CA THR A 677 1.75 23.36 5.06
C THR A 677 0.77 24.43 5.54
N GLY A 678 1.07 25.03 6.70
CA GLY A 678 0.23 26.07 7.31
C GLY A 678 0.76 27.47 7.02
N GLN A 679 -0.07 28.35 6.47
CA GLN A 679 0.27 29.76 6.22
C GLN A 679 -0.95 30.67 6.45
N ASN A 680 -0.79 31.71 7.27
CA ASN A 680 -1.80 32.75 7.52
C ASN A 680 -3.19 32.23 7.96
N GLY A 681 -3.24 31.13 8.73
CA GLY A 681 -4.50 30.50 9.17
C GLY A 681 -5.13 29.51 8.17
N TRP A 682 -4.48 29.30 7.03
CA TRP A 682 -4.84 28.30 6.03
C TRP A 682 -3.92 27.08 6.13
N LEU A 683 -4.44 25.90 5.82
CA LEU A 683 -3.69 24.67 5.57
C LEU A 683 -3.72 24.41 4.07
N TYR A 684 -2.57 24.21 3.44
CA TYR A 684 -2.40 23.93 2.01
C TYR A 684 -2.00 22.47 1.80
N GLY A 685 -2.55 21.84 0.75
CA GLY A 685 -2.23 20.47 0.33
C GLY A 685 -3.35 19.85 -0.51
N ARG A 686 -3.02 18.90 -1.41
CA ARG A 686 -4.01 18.20 -2.23
C ARG A 686 -4.90 17.30 -1.36
N GLY A 687 -6.20 17.50 -1.49
CA GLY A 687 -7.26 16.87 -0.71
C GLY A 687 -7.43 17.38 0.71
N VAL A 688 -6.82 18.51 1.07
CA VAL A 688 -6.99 19.12 2.40
C VAL A 688 -8.41 19.67 2.59
N THR A 689 -9.07 20.11 1.52
CA THR A 689 -10.54 20.34 1.53
C THR A 689 -11.31 19.20 0.88
N ASP A 690 -10.76 18.53 -0.14
CA ASP A 690 -11.48 17.59 -1.02
C ASP A 690 -10.90 16.16 -0.95
N ASN A 691 -11.25 15.30 0.01
CA ASN A 691 -12.21 15.46 1.11
C ASN A 691 -11.62 15.06 2.50
N LYS A 692 -10.29 15.03 2.62
CA LYS A 692 -9.59 14.46 3.79
C LYS A 692 -9.78 15.30 5.06
N GLY A 693 -9.81 16.63 4.93
CA GLY A 693 -10.04 17.57 6.04
C GLY A 693 -11.42 17.39 6.68
N PRO A 694 -12.51 17.60 5.94
CA PRO A 694 -13.88 17.44 6.46
C PRO A 694 -14.14 16.05 7.04
N THR A 695 -13.64 14.99 6.39
CA THR A 695 -13.73 13.61 6.88
C THR A 695 -13.09 13.43 8.25
N LEU A 696 -11.89 13.98 8.50
CA LEU A 696 -11.28 13.94 9.83
C LEU A 696 -11.96 14.87 10.83
N ALA A 697 -12.43 16.05 10.44
CA ALA A 697 -13.17 16.96 11.32
C ALA A 697 -14.44 16.30 11.90
N VAL A 698 -15.18 15.55 11.07
CA VAL A 698 -16.32 14.73 11.51
C VAL A 698 -15.88 13.61 12.45
N ALA A 699 -14.84 12.84 12.12
CA ALA A 699 -14.35 11.76 12.99
C ALA A 699 -13.99 12.29 14.40
N TYR A 700 -13.25 13.40 14.47
CA TYR A 700 -12.87 14.03 15.73
C TYR A 700 -14.07 14.59 16.51
N ALA A 701 -15.14 15.01 15.83
CA ALA A 701 -16.35 15.51 16.51
C ALA A 701 -17.03 14.37 17.27
N VAL A 702 -17.03 13.16 16.70
CA VAL A 702 -17.53 11.95 17.37
C VAL A 702 -16.62 11.54 18.53
N THR A 703 -15.28 11.58 18.35
CA THR A 703 -14.34 11.28 19.44
C THR A 703 -14.45 12.26 20.60
N ALA A 704 -14.57 13.56 20.35
CA ALA A 704 -14.78 14.55 21.41
C ALA A 704 -16.05 14.26 22.24
N LEU A 705 -17.12 13.77 21.60
CA LEU A 705 -18.33 13.31 22.29
C LEU A 705 -18.11 11.99 23.06
N LEU A 706 -17.31 11.06 22.56
CA LEU A 706 -16.96 9.80 23.26
C LEU A 706 -16.11 10.07 24.51
N ASP A 707 -15.07 10.89 24.39
CA ASP A 707 -14.18 11.28 25.49
C ASP A 707 -14.96 12.02 26.60
N GLN A 708 -15.86 12.93 26.22
CA GLN A 708 -16.81 13.59 27.14
C GLN A 708 -17.88 12.65 27.71
N ARG A 709 -18.00 11.41 27.22
CA ARG A 709 -19.12 10.49 27.48
C ARG A 709 -20.49 11.16 27.24
N SER A 710 -20.65 11.74 26.06
CA SER A 710 -21.85 12.48 25.60
C SER A 710 -22.27 12.15 24.16
N LEU A 711 -21.79 11.03 23.60
CA LEU A 711 -22.31 10.47 22.34
C LEU A 711 -23.50 9.53 22.63
N ASP A 712 -24.71 9.97 22.29
CA ASP A 712 -25.95 9.23 22.53
C ASP A 712 -26.63 8.70 21.24
N VAL A 713 -25.96 8.87 20.09
CA VAL A 713 -26.30 8.29 18.77
C VAL A 713 -25.17 7.38 18.29
N ASP A 714 -25.43 6.45 17.38
CA ASP A 714 -24.34 5.78 16.65
C ASP A 714 -23.97 6.61 15.41
N VAL A 715 -22.68 6.64 15.06
CA VAL A 715 -22.20 7.32 13.85
C VAL A 715 -21.47 6.32 12.97
N VAL A 716 -21.95 6.18 11.73
CA VAL A 716 -21.44 5.25 10.73
C VAL A 716 -20.73 6.06 9.65
N MET A 717 -19.40 6.10 9.65
CA MET A 717 -18.65 6.69 8.55
C MET A 717 -18.48 5.68 7.42
N LEU A 718 -18.82 6.09 6.21
CA LEU A 718 -18.68 5.34 4.97
C LEU A 718 -17.88 6.21 3.99
N VAL A 719 -16.59 5.92 3.85
CA VAL A 719 -15.64 6.76 3.09
C VAL A 719 -15.11 5.98 1.88
N GLU A 720 -15.33 6.47 0.66
CA GLU A 720 -14.89 5.80 -0.56
C GLU A 720 -13.53 6.28 -1.09
N GLY A 721 -12.98 5.59 -2.09
CA GLY A 721 -11.69 5.88 -2.72
C GLY A 721 -11.77 5.90 -4.25
N GLU A 722 -12.93 6.23 -4.79
CA GLU A 722 -13.20 6.28 -6.24
C GLU A 722 -14.05 7.49 -6.66
N GLU A 723 -14.34 8.48 -5.80
CA GLU A 723 -15.27 9.59 -6.10
C GLU A 723 -14.76 10.38 -7.33
N GLU A 724 -13.48 10.72 -7.32
CA GLU A 724 -12.75 11.45 -8.36
C GLU A 724 -12.57 10.61 -9.65
N ALA A 725 -12.80 9.29 -9.54
CA ALA A 725 -12.89 8.33 -10.65
C ALA A 725 -14.34 7.90 -10.97
N GLY A 726 -15.33 8.56 -10.37
CA GLY A 726 -16.77 8.43 -10.64
C GLY A 726 -17.58 7.47 -9.76
N SER A 727 -17.14 7.23 -8.52
CA SER A 727 -17.71 6.29 -7.54
C SER A 727 -17.85 4.85 -8.06
N ALA A 728 -16.84 4.40 -8.83
CA ALA A 728 -16.87 3.13 -9.55
C ALA A 728 -16.92 1.91 -8.60
N GLY A 729 -18.07 1.25 -8.54
CA GLY A 729 -18.33 0.09 -7.66
C GLY A 729 -18.94 0.44 -6.30
N PHE A 730 -18.98 1.72 -5.92
CA PHE A 730 -19.52 2.18 -4.62
C PHE A 730 -20.93 1.64 -4.33
N GLN A 731 -21.86 1.86 -5.26
CA GLN A 731 -23.26 1.44 -5.08
C GLN A 731 -23.41 -0.07 -4.88
N LYS A 732 -22.53 -0.87 -5.50
CA LYS A 732 -22.52 -2.32 -5.37
C LYS A 732 -21.98 -2.73 -4.01
N ALA A 733 -20.82 -2.21 -3.61
CA ALA A 733 -20.23 -2.46 -2.30
C ALA A 733 -21.20 -2.10 -1.15
N VAL A 734 -21.93 -0.98 -1.27
CA VAL A 734 -22.96 -0.58 -0.30
C VAL A 734 -24.15 -1.55 -0.26
N LYS A 735 -24.63 -2.04 -1.42
CA LYS A 735 -25.73 -3.02 -1.50
C LYS A 735 -25.32 -4.37 -0.90
N GLU A 736 -24.13 -4.87 -1.25
CA GLU A 736 -23.59 -6.15 -0.78
C GLU A 736 -23.30 -6.12 0.73
N ASN A 737 -22.97 -4.96 1.30
CA ASN A 737 -22.71 -4.79 2.73
C ASN A 737 -23.85 -4.10 3.50
N LYS A 738 -25.07 -4.04 2.93
CA LYS A 738 -26.18 -3.26 3.49
C LYS A 738 -26.60 -3.69 4.90
N GLU A 739 -26.59 -4.99 5.18
CA GLU A 739 -26.88 -5.53 6.53
C GLU A 739 -25.83 -5.11 7.56
N LEU A 740 -24.56 -5.03 7.14
CA LEU A 740 -23.41 -4.67 7.97
C LEU A 740 -23.36 -3.15 8.26
N ILE A 741 -23.78 -2.32 7.31
CA ILE A 741 -24.01 -0.88 7.52
C ILE A 741 -25.23 -0.67 8.43
N GLY A 742 -26.31 -1.40 8.17
CA GLY A 742 -27.57 -1.38 8.92
C GLY A 742 -28.43 -0.13 8.66
N HIS A 743 -29.62 -0.07 9.27
CA HIS A 743 -30.55 1.06 9.12
C HIS A 743 -29.96 2.37 9.67
N ILE A 744 -30.04 3.41 8.84
CA ILE A 744 -29.61 4.80 9.05
C ILE A 744 -30.85 5.69 9.24
N ASP A 745 -30.79 6.73 10.07
CA ASP A 745 -31.88 7.70 10.27
C ASP A 745 -31.70 8.97 9.41
N VAL A 746 -30.45 9.43 9.25
CA VAL A 746 -30.08 10.63 8.49
C VAL A 746 -28.66 10.46 7.91
N VAL A 747 -28.44 10.98 6.71
CA VAL A 747 -27.14 11.02 6.01
C VAL A 747 -26.55 12.43 6.12
N LEU A 748 -25.38 12.56 6.72
CA LEU A 748 -24.58 13.79 6.75
C LEU A 748 -23.49 13.72 5.68
N VAL A 749 -23.36 14.78 4.89
CA VAL A 749 -22.30 14.93 3.89
C VAL A 749 -21.55 16.23 4.13
N SER A 750 -20.24 16.24 3.86
CA SER A 750 -19.41 17.43 3.96
C SER A 750 -18.37 17.47 2.85
N ASN A 751 -18.80 17.60 1.59
CA ASN A 751 -17.91 17.81 0.45
C ASN A 751 -18.37 18.94 -0.48
N SER A 752 -18.41 20.18 0.03
CA SER A 752 -18.79 21.35 -0.78
C SER A 752 -18.38 22.66 -0.08
N TYR A 753 -18.58 23.78 -0.77
CA TYR A 753 -17.89 25.04 -0.54
C TYR A 753 -18.83 26.18 -0.17
N TRP A 754 -18.32 27.18 0.55
CA TRP A 754 -19.03 28.43 0.81
C TRP A 754 -19.05 29.34 -0.43
N LEU A 755 -19.95 30.31 -0.41
CA LEU A 755 -20.13 31.26 -1.51
C LEU A 755 -19.14 32.45 -1.45
N ASP A 756 -18.53 32.67 -0.28
CA ASP A 756 -17.37 33.51 -0.05
C ASP A 756 -16.46 32.86 1.01
N ASP A 757 -15.47 33.59 1.54
CA ASP A 757 -14.53 33.05 2.53
C ASP A 757 -15.00 33.21 3.99
N GLU A 758 -15.98 34.06 4.28
CA GLU A 758 -16.31 34.48 5.65
C GLU A 758 -17.70 34.03 6.12
N THR A 759 -18.59 33.67 5.19
CA THR A 759 -20.02 33.49 5.45
C THR A 759 -20.43 32.01 5.38
N PRO A 760 -20.86 31.40 6.50
CA PRO A 760 -21.22 29.99 6.49
C PRO A 760 -22.42 29.72 5.59
N CYS A 761 -22.36 28.59 4.89
CA CYS A 761 -23.37 28.16 3.94
C CYS A 761 -23.95 26.79 4.35
N MET A 762 -25.13 26.47 3.80
CA MET A 762 -25.80 25.18 3.91
C MET A 762 -26.23 24.74 2.51
N THR A 763 -25.69 23.64 2.00
CA THR A 763 -25.99 23.16 0.64
C THR A 763 -27.24 22.29 0.67
N PHE A 764 -28.23 22.61 -0.18
CA PHE A 764 -29.49 21.85 -0.27
C PHE A 764 -29.81 21.32 -1.67
N GLY A 765 -28.89 21.43 -2.63
CA GLY A 765 -29.07 20.79 -3.92
C GLY A 765 -27.84 20.85 -4.82
N LEU A 766 -27.65 19.78 -5.58
CA LEU A 766 -26.58 19.58 -6.57
C LEU A 766 -27.21 19.27 -7.92
N ARG A 767 -26.46 19.54 -8.99
CA ARG A 767 -26.87 19.12 -10.33
C ARG A 767 -26.51 17.64 -10.53
N GLY A 768 -27.22 16.94 -11.39
CA GLY A 768 -26.77 15.64 -11.90
C GLY A 768 -25.76 15.84 -13.01
N VAL A 769 -25.10 14.76 -13.46
CA VAL A 769 -24.21 14.81 -14.63
C VAL A 769 -24.33 13.57 -15.50
N ILE A 770 -24.28 13.78 -16.82
CA ILE A 770 -24.09 12.75 -17.84
C ILE A 770 -22.75 13.04 -18.50
N HIS A 771 -21.79 12.11 -18.43
CA HIS A 771 -20.55 12.17 -19.20
C HIS A 771 -20.63 11.28 -20.43
N ALA A 772 -20.17 11.80 -21.57
CA ALA A 772 -20.18 11.11 -22.84
C ALA A 772 -18.85 11.29 -23.58
N THR A 773 -18.43 10.26 -24.29
CA THR A 773 -17.36 10.29 -25.29
C THR A 773 -17.99 10.24 -26.68
N VAL A 774 -17.59 11.17 -27.55
CA VAL A 774 -18.04 11.28 -28.94
C VAL A 774 -16.82 11.13 -29.83
N LYS A 775 -16.77 10.08 -30.66
CA LYS A 775 -15.59 9.75 -31.47
C LYS A 775 -15.96 9.56 -32.93
N VAL A 776 -15.20 10.20 -33.83
CA VAL A 776 -15.29 9.99 -35.27
C VAL A 776 -14.01 9.31 -35.75
N THR A 777 -14.14 8.25 -36.55
CA THR A 777 -13.00 7.45 -37.04
C THR A 777 -13.11 7.23 -38.55
N SER A 778 -11.98 7.31 -39.25
CA SER A 778 -11.88 7.01 -40.68
C SER A 778 -11.43 5.57 -40.92
N SER A 779 -11.68 5.06 -42.12
CA SER A 779 -11.10 3.80 -42.61
C SER A 779 -9.66 3.96 -43.12
N GLN A 780 -9.15 5.20 -43.18
CA GLN A 780 -7.80 5.54 -43.60
C GLN A 780 -6.89 5.82 -42.39
N PRO A 781 -5.55 5.58 -42.51
CA PRO A 781 -4.57 6.03 -41.52
C PRO A 781 -4.42 7.56 -41.52
N ASP A 782 -3.62 8.11 -40.61
CA ASP A 782 -3.34 9.56 -40.55
C ASP A 782 -2.75 10.04 -41.90
N LEU A 783 -3.38 11.05 -42.53
CA LEU A 783 -3.02 11.52 -43.87
C LEU A 783 -2.29 12.87 -43.85
N HIS A 784 -1.35 13.09 -44.78
CA HIS A 784 -0.71 14.40 -44.93
C HIS A 784 -1.70 15.43 -45.50
N SER A 785 -2.01 16.49 -44.73
CA SER A 785 -3.09 17.43 -45.07
C SER A 785 -2.83 18.20 -46.35
N GLY A 786 -1.59 18.62 -46.62
CA GLY A 786 -1.21 19.28 -47.88
C GLY A 786 -1.26 18.40 -49.14
N MET A 787 -1.56 17.10 -49.00
CA MET A 787 -1.70 16.15 -50.13
C MET A 787 -3.14 15.63 -50.29
N HIS A 788 -3.91 15.55 -49.20
CA HIS A 788 -5.25 14.93 -49.17
C HIS A 788 -6.37 15.87 -48.69
N GLY A 789 -6.03 17.07 -48.21
CA GLY A 789 -7.00 18.03 -47.67
C GLY A 789 -8.03 18.44 -48.72
N GLY A 790 -9.31 18.37 -48.35
CA GLY A 790 -10.43 18.58 -49.27
C GLY A 790 -10.70 17.46 -50.27
N ALA A 791 -9.94 16.35 -50.25
CA ALA A 791 -10.18 15.14 -51.05
C ALA A 791 -10.77 13.97 -50.23
N VAL A 792 -10.87 14.11 -48.90
CA VAL A 792 -11.38 13.10 -47.97
C VAL A 792 -12.36 13.73 -46.97
N HIS A 793 -13.20 12.91 -46.33
CA HIS A 793 -13.95 13.34 -45.14
C HIS A 793 -13.02 13.31 -43.92
N GLU A 794 -12.78 14.47 -43.31
CA GLU A 794 -11.80 14.61 -42.22
C GLU A 794 -12.48 14.44 -40.85
N PRO A 795 -12.11 13.42 -40.03
CA PRO A 795 -12.78 13.12 -38.75
C PRO A 795 -12.89 14.30 -37.79
N VAL A 796 -11.88 15.17 -37.75
CA VAL A 796 -11.90 16.39 -36.94
C VAL A 796 -12.98 17.37 -37.41
N LEU A 797 -13.15 17.56 -38.73
CA LEU A 797 -14.19 18.46 -39.27
C LEU A 797 -15.60 17.91 -39.01
N ASP A 798 -15.78 16.61 -39.15
CA ASP A 798 -17.07 15.96 -38.90
C ASP A 798 -17.45 16.02 -37.41
N LEU A 799 -16.50 15.74 -36.51
CA LEU A 799 -16.69 15.87 -35.06
C LEU A 799 -16.99 17.31 -34.65
N VAL A 800 -16.25 18.30 -35.16
CA VAL A 800 -16.48 19.72 -34.85
C VAL A 800 -17.83 20.22 -35.35
N ARG A 801 -18.34 19.69 -36.48
CA ARG A 801 -19.70 20.01 -36.98
C ARG A 801 -20.78 19.48 -36.04
N ILE A 802 -20.81 18.16 -35.76
CA ILE A 802 -21.87 17.56 -34.95
C ILE A 802 -21.87 18.08 -33.49
N LEU A 803 -20.70 18.44 -32.96
CA LEU A 803 -20.59 19.09 -31.66
C LEU A 803 -20.99 20.56 -31.69
N GLY A 804 -20.78 21.26 -32.81
CA GLY A 804 -21.25 22.63 -33.01
C GLY A 804 -22.77 22.71 -33.09
N ASP A 805 -23.42 21.75 -33.75
CA ASP A 805 -24.88 21.70 -33.90
C ASP A 805 -25.61 21.45 -32.56
N LEU A 806 -24.93 20.95 -31.51
CA LEU A 806 -25.50 20.80 -30.16
C LEU A 806 -25.97 22.13 -29.54
N VAL A 807 -25.46 23.27 -30.02
CA VAL A 807 -25.79 24.60 -29.50
C VAL A 807 -26.28 25.51 -30.63
N GLY A 808 -27.53 25.96 -30.52
CA GLY A 808 -28.18 26.83 -31.49
C GLY A 808 -27.59 28.23 -31.56
N LYS A 809 -27.96 28.96 -32.61
CA LYS A 809 -27.49 30.34 -32.86
C LYS A 809 -27.96 31.36 -31.81
N ASP A 810 -28.89 30.99 -30.93
CA ASP A 810 -29.34 31.75 -29.76
C ASP A 810 -28.63 31.33 -28.46
N GLY A 811 -27.66 30.42 -28.52
CA GLY A 811 -26.90 29.90 -27.38
C GLY A 811 -27.60 28.80 -26.58
N LYS A 812 -28.77 28.31 -27.02
CA LYS A 812 -29.48 27.21 -26.34
C LYS A 812 -29.05 25.85 -26.83
N ILE A 813 -29.21 24.84 -25.98
CA ILE A 813 -28.87 23.45 -26.28
C ILE A 813 -29.99 22.83 -27.12
N CYS A 814 -29.65 22.26 -28.27
CA CYS A 814 -30.59 21.81 -29.31
C CYS A 814 -31.05 20.35 -29.18
N LEU A 815 -30.85 19.72 -28.01
CA LEU A 815 -31.30 18.36 -27.76
C LEU A 815 -32.83 18.30 -27.57
N ASP A 816 -33.47 17.30 -28.16
CA ASP A 816 -34.92 17.11 -28.05
C ASP A 816 -35.32 16.91 -26.58
N GLY A 817 -36.34 17.66 -26.16
CA GLY A 817 -36.84 17.65 -24.79
C GLY A 817 -35.90 18.27 -23.73
N PHE A 818 -34.75 18.85 -24.08
CA PHE A 818 -33.73 19.25 -23.09
C PHE A 818 -34.25 20.10 -21.93
N TYR A 819 -35.07 21.11 -22.20
CA TYR A 819 -35.62 22.01 -21.18
C TYR A 819 -36.96 21.53 -20.56
N LYS A 820 -37.44 20.32 -20.91
CA LYS A 820 -38.58 19.65 -20.25
C LYS A 820 -38.23 19.36 -18.80
N GLY A 821 -39.20 19.49 -17.89
CA GLY A 821 -39.01 19.26 -16.45
C GLY A 821 -38.35 20.42 -15.69
N VAL A 822 -37.58 21.30 -16.34
CA VAL A 822 -36.90 22.42 -15.67
C VAL A 822 -37.91 23.34 -14.97
N ARG A 823 -37.97 23.23 -13.64
CA ARG A 823 -38.96 23.93 -12.80
C ARG A 823 -38.89 25.47 -12.98
N PRO A 824 -40.03 26.19 -13.05
CA PRO A 824 -40.03 27.65 -12.93
C PRO A 824 -39.55 28.09 -11.53
N ILE A 825 -39.15 29.35 -11.37
CA ILE A 825 -38.75 29.90 -10.07
C ILE A 825 -40.00 30.24 -9.26
N GLY A 826 -40.14 29.65 -8.08
CA GLY A 826 -41.23 29.96 -7.13
C GLY A 826 -40.92 31.19 -6.26
N PRO A 827 -41.93 31.80 -5.62
CA PRO A 827 -41.73 32.99 -4.79
C PRO A 827 -40.82 32.73 -3.57
N GLU A 828 -40.81 31.53 -3.00
CA GLU A 828 -39.91 31.17 -1.91
C GLU A 828 -38.46 30.95 -2.40
N GLU A 829 -38.27 30.33 -3.57
CA GLU A 829 -36.94 30.20 -4.18
C GLU A 829 -36.36 31.59 -4.54
N GLN A 830 -37.21 32.52 -4.99
CA GLN A 830 -36.82 33.90 -5.27
C GLN A 830 -36.27 34.62 -4.02
N LYS A 831 -36.89 34.43 -2.84
CA LYS A 831 -36.43 35.00 -1.55
C LYS A 831 -35.06 34.48 -1.12
N VAL A 832 -34.73 33.23 -1.45
CA VAL A 832 -33.39 32.68 -1.20
C VAL A 832 -32.35 33.42 -2.03
N TYR A 833 -32.61 33.61 -3.34
CA TYR A 833 -31.75 34.44 -4.18
C TYR A 833 -31.73 35.91 -3.76
N ASP A 834 -32.83 36.48 -3.24
CA ASP A 834 -32.86 37.86 -2.75
C ASP A 834 -31.83 38.08 -1.64
N ARG A 835 -31.84 37.22 -0.61
CA ARG A 835 -30.88 37.28 0.52
C ARG A 835 -29.44 37.11 0.07
N ILE A 836 -29.19 36.18 -0.86
CA ILE A 836 -27.84 35.93 -1.38
C ILE A 836 -27.34 37.12 -2.21
N VAL A 837 -28.20 37.75 -3.01
CA VAL A 837 -27.84 38.94 -3.80
C VAL A 837 -27.63 40.15 -2.89
N GLU A 838 -28.45 40.33 -1.85
CA GLU A 838 -28.25 41.36 -0.82
C GLU A 838 -26.90 41.19 -0.13
N HIS A 839 -26.58 39.97 0.32
CA HIS A 839 -25.30 39.63 0.94
C HIS A 839 -24.11 39.91 0.01
N ILE A 840 -24.09 39.32 -1.20
CA ILE A 840 -22.98 39.52 -2.14
C ILE A 840 -22.85 41.00 -2.53
N SER A 841 -23.95 41.76 -2.65
CA SER A 841 -23.87 43.18 -3.02
C SER A 841 -23.21 44.06 -1.95
N ASN A 842 -23.18 43.61 -0.70
CA ASN A 842 -22.51 44.30 0.41
C ASN A 842 -21.00 43.98 0.50
N PHE A 843 -20.55 42.88 -0.11
CA PHE A 843 -19.13 42.49 -0.18
C PHE A 843 -18.53 42.79 -1.56
N ALA A 844 -17.29 43.25 -1.62
CA ALA A 844 -16.62 43.59 -2.89
C ALA A 844 -16.14 42.35 -3.69
N ASN A 845 -16.86 41.23 -3.62
CA ASN A 845 -16.51 39.95 -4.26
C ASN A 845 -16.86 39.93 -5.76
N VAL A 846 -16.16 40.78 -6.50
CA VAL A 846 -16.13 40.83 -7.98
C VAL A 846 -15.71 39.48 -8.59
N GLU A 847 -15.08 38.60 -7.81
CA GLU A 847 -14.55 37.30 -8.24
C GLU A 847 -15.63 36.34 -8.76
N LEU A 848 -16.82 36.28 -8.13
CA LEU A 848 -17.92 35.39 -8.53
C LEU A 848 -18.44 35.64 -9.96
N LEU A 849 -18.17 36.84 -10.50
CA LEU A 849 -18.52 37.29 -11.85
C LEU A 849 -17.31 37.37 -12.80
N LYS A 850 -16.06 37.15 -12.34
CA LYS A 850 -14.90 37.10 -13.23
C LYS A 850 -15.14 36.06 -14.34
N HIS A 851 -14.93 36.47 -15.58
CA HIS A 851 -15.16 35.66 -16.79
C HIS A 851 -16.62 35.25 -17.07
N SER A 852 -17.60 35.72 -16.30
CA SER A 852 -19.03 35.51 -16.61
C SER A 852 -19.54 36.46 -17.71
N PRO A 853 -20.23 35.97 -18.75
CA PRO A 853 -20.96 36.85 -19.67
C PRO A 853 -22.26 37.39 -19.06
N ILE A 854 -22.78 36.75 -18.01
CA ILE A 854 -23.94 37.22 -17.24
C ILE A 854 -23.42 38.11 -16.09
N THR A 855 -23.69 39.41 -16.16
CA THR A 855 -23.24 40.39 -15.16
C THR A 855 -24.21 40.53 -13.97
N ASN A 856 -25.46 40.10 -14.11
CA ASN A 856 -26.43 40.06 -13.01
C ASN A 856 -26.16 38.86 -12.11
N ILE A 857 -25.84 39.10 -10.84
CA ILE A 857 -25.53 38.08 -9.83
C ILE A 857 -26.65 37.02 -9.75
N ARG A 858 -27.92 37.44 -9.72
CA ARG A 858 -29.07 36.52 -9.62
C ARG A 858 -29.13 35.57 -10.81
N GLU A 859 -29.03 36.12 -12.02
CA GLU A 859 -29.09 35.35 -13.27
C GLU A 859 -27.88 34.41 -13.41
N ASN A 860 -26.70 34.83 -12.93
CA ASN A 860 -25.50 33.99 -12.89
C ASN A 860 -25.66 32.80 -11.93
N LEU A 861 -26.18 33.02 -10.73
CA LEU A 861 -26.46 31.94 -9.77
C LEU A 861 -27.56 30.99 -10.28
N ILE A 862 -28.63 31.54 -10.89
CA ILE A 862 -29.66 30.76 -11.57
C ILE A 862 -29.03 29.85 -12.64
N ALA A 863 -28.16 30.39 -13.50
CA ALA A 863 -27.47 29.63 -14.54
C ALA A 863 -26.54 28.55 -13.97
N LYS A 864 -25.82 28.83 -12.87
CA LYS A 864 -24.91 27.90 -12.19
C LYS A 864 -25.64 26.76 -11.47
N TRP A 865 -26.79 27.03 -10.84
CA TRP A 865 -27.38 26.12 -9.85
C TRP A 865 -28.68 25.42 -10.29
N ARG A 866 -29.50 26.07 -11.10
CA ARG A 866 -30.86 25.58 -11.45
C ARG A 866 -31.16 25.47 -12.93
N GLN A 867 -30.23 25.83 -13.81
CA GLN A 867 -30.32 25.58 -15.23
C GLN A 867 -29.42 24.40 -15.65
N PRO A 868 -29.88 23.54 -16.56
CA PRO A 868 -29.04 22.53 -17.18
C PRO A 868 -28.04 23.17 -18.15
N SER A 869 -26.86 22.56 -18.28
CA SER A 869 -25.77 23.11 -19.11
C SER A 869 -24.94 22.00 -19.77
N LEU A 870 -24.47 22.24 -20.99
CA LEU A 870 -23.61 21.34 -21.75
C LEU A 870 -22.20 21.95 -21.87
N SER A 871 -21.17 21.12 -21.71
CA SER A 871 -19.77 21.50 -21.85
C SER A 871 -19.01 20.50 -22.73
N ILE A 872 -18.17 21.01 -23.63
CA ILE A 872 -17.19 20.25 -24.40
C ILE A 872 -15.82 20.52 -23.76
N HIS A 873 -15.12 19.47 -23.33
CA HIS A 873 -13.93 19.61 -22.48
C HIS A 873 -12.62 19.68 -23.28
N LYS A 874 -12.46 18.77 -24.23
CA LYS A 874 -11.26 18.65 -25.09
C LYS A 874 -11.57 17.85 -26.36
N ILE A 875 -10.71 17.97 -27.36
CA ILE A 875 -10.68 17.08 -28.53
C ILE A 875 -9.28 16.45 -28.61
N ASP A 876 -9.23 15.14 -28.42
CA ASP A 876 -8.04 14.29 -28.66
C ASP A 876 -8.04 13.80 -30.12
N VAL A 877 -6.86 13.54 -30.70
CA VAL A 877 -6.71 13.09 -32.09
C VAL A 877 -5.58 12.07 -32.23
N THR A 878 -5.60 11.27 -33.30
CA THR A 878 -4.44 10.44 -33.70
C THR A 878 -3.36 11.24 -34.43
N GLY A 879 -2.16 10.67 -34.47
CA GLY A 879 -0.99 11.25 -35.14
C GLY A 879 -0.13 12.15 -34.24
N PRO A 880 1.02 12.62 -34.74
CA PRO A 880 1.86 13.57 -34.03
C PRO A 880 1.20 14.96 -33.97
N ALA A 881 1.44 15.70 -32.88
CA ALA A 881 0.91 17.05 -32.63
C ALA A 881 1.56 18.16 -33.51
N HIS A 882 1.80 17.89 -34.79
CA HIS A 882 2.39 18.80 -35.77
C HIS A 882 1.40 19.13 -36.87
N ALA A 883 1.36 20.42 -37.27
CA ALA A 883 0.19 21.06 -37.87
C ALA A 883 -0.11 20.76 -39.37
N THR A 884 0.24 19.57 -39.89
CA THR A 884 0.00 19.18 -41.30
C THR A 884 -0.53 17.75 -41.47
N VAL A 885 -1.31 17.27 -40.50
CA VAL A 885 -1.92 15.92 -40.49
C VAL A 885 -3.45 16.04 -40.47
N ILE A 886 -4.12 15.17 -41.20
CA ILE A 886 -5.55 14.83 -41.06
C ILE A 886 -5.60 13.55 -40.22
N PRO A 887 -6.07 13.60 -38.97
CA PRO A 887 -6.12 12.42 -38.10
C PRO A 887 -7.07 11.35 -38.60
N ALA A 888 -6.67 10.09 -38.49
CA ALA A 888 -7.51 8.91 -38.69
C ALA A 888 -8.68 8.85 -37.69
N SER A 889 -8.54 9.40 -36.48
CA SER A 889 -9.68 9.59 -35.59
C SER A 889 -9.56 10.86 -34.74
N ALA A 890 -10.72 11.36 -34.33
CA ALA A 890 -10.88 12.47 -33.40
C ALA A 890 -11.90 12.08 -32.33
N GLN A 891 -11.65 12.43 -31.07
CA GLN A 891 -12.47 12.06 -29.92
C GLN A 891 -12.68 13.26 -29.01
N SER A 892 -13.93 13.49 -28.59
CA SER A 892 -14.31 14.57 -27.67
C SER A 892 -14.90 14.03 -26.39
N ALA A 893 -14.56 14.66 -25.27
CA ALA A 893 -15.25 14.47 -23.99
C ALA A 893 -16.31 15.58 -23.82
N VAL A 894 -17.55 15.16 -23.58
CA VAL A 894 -18.72 16.03 -23.39
C VAL A 894 -19.35 15.73 -22.03
N SER A 895 -19.86 16.75 -21.34
CA SER A 895 -20.74 16.56 -20.18
C SER A 895 -21.99 17.40 -20.26
N ILE A 896 -23.09 16.87 -19.73
CA ILE A 896 -24.34 17.60 -19.49
C ILE A 896 -24.60 17.61 -17.99
N ARG A 897 -24.76 18.79 -17.39
CA ARG A 897 -25.28 18.93 -16.02
C ARG A 897 -26.81 19.03 -16.09
N ILE A 898 -27.51 18.20 -15.31
CA ILE A 898 -28.98 18.14 -15.25
C ILE A 898 -29.51 18.67 -13.91
N VAL A 899 -30.80 18.99 -13.85
CA VAL A 899 -31.47 19.64 -12.72
C VAL A 899 -32.78 18.91 -12.37
N PRO A 900 -33.41 19.18 -11.20
CA PRO A 900 -34.59 18.46 -10.75
C PRO A 900 -35.73 18.32 -11.78
N ASP A 901 -36.35 17.15 -11.75
CA ASP A 901 -37.37 16.63 -12.68
C ASP A 901 -36.91 16.33 -14.12
N GLN A 902 -35.60 16.45 -14.42
CA GLN A 902 -35.04 15.91 -15.66
C GLN A 902 -34.68 14.42 -15.53
N SER A 903 -34.89 13.66 -16.60
CA SER A 903 -34.51 12.23 -16.67
C SER A 903 -33.13 12.05 -17.31
N LEU A 904 -32.23 11.37 -16.59
CA LEU A 904 -30.94 10.90 -17.12
C LEU A 904 -31.11 10.10 -18.42
N GLU A 905 -32.09 9.20 -18.48
CA GLU A 905 -32.33 8.36 -19.65
C GLU A 905 -32.83 9.15 -20.85
N GLU A 906 -33.83 10.03 -20.68
CA GLU A 906 -34.36 10.82 -21.80
C GLU A 906 -33.27 11.71 -22.41
N ILE A 907 -32.46 12.36 -21.57
CA ILE A 907 -31.39 13.27 -22.04
C ILE A 907 -30.23 12.48 -22.64
N SER A 908 -29.83 11.34 -22.06
CA SER A 908 -28.78 10.48 -22.64
C SER A 908 -29.17 9.94 -24.01
N ARG A 909 -30.42 9.48 -24.15
CA ARG A 909 -30.99 8.99 -25.42
C ARG A 909 -31.08 10.12 -26.45
N SER A 910 -31.53 11.31 -26.03
CA SER A 910 -31.61 12.51 -26.87
C SER A 910 -30.23 12.94 -27.38
N LEU A 911 -29.18 12.94 -26.54
CA LEU A 911 -27.81 13.22 -26.93
C LEU A 911 -27.29 12.25 -28.00
N VAL A 912 -27.48 10.94 -27.81
CA VAL A 912 -27.02 9.91 -28.75
C VAL A 912 -27.74 10.08 -30.09
N SER A 913 -29.07 10.08 -30.11
CA SER A 913 -29.85 10.17 -31.35
C SER A 913 -29.67 11.50 -32.09
N PHE A 914 -29.43 12.61 -31.38
CA PHE A 914 -29.07 13.89 -32.00
C PHE A 914 -27.74 13.79 -32.75
N LEU A 915 -26.69 13.28 -32.11
CA LEU A 915 -25.36 13.15 -32.72
C LEU A 915 -25.36 12.16 -33.89
N GLU A 916 -26.09 11.05 -33.78
CA GLU A 916 -26.29 10.10 -34.87
C GLU A 916 -27.00 10.75 -36.07
N ALA A 917 -28.08 11.50 -35.85
CA ALA A 917 -28.80 12.20 -36.91
C ALA A 917 -27.96 13.31 -37.57
N ALA A 918 -27.26 14.13 -36.75
CA ALA A 918 -26.36 15.17 -37.24
C ALA A 918 -25.23 14.57 -38.11
N PHE A 919 -24.64 13.45 -37.69
CA PHE A 919 -23.60 12.76 -38.44
C PHE A 919 -24.12 12.16 -39.75
N GLN A 920 -25.32 11.55 -39.74
CA GLN A 920 -25.99 11.08 -40.96
C GLN A 920 -26.25 12.22 -41.96
N HIS A 921 -26.61 13.42 -41.48
CA HIS A 921 -26.78 14.60 -42.34
C HIS A 921 -25.47 15.06 -43.01
N LEU A 922 -24.30 14.84 -42.41
CA LEU A 922 -23.01 15.12 -43.04
C LEU A 922 -22.73 14.23 -44.26
N ARG A 923 -23.35 13.04 -44.33
CA ARG A 923 -23.10 12.00 -45.36
C ARG A 923 -21.61 11.59 -45.46
N SER A 924 -20.91 11.67 -44.34
CA SER A 924 -19.50 11.30 -44.25
C SER A 924 -19.27 9.81 -44.52
N SER A 925 -18.06 9.49 -44.99
CA SER A 925 -17.56 8.11 -45.12
C SER A 925 -16.86 7.59 -43.86
N ASN A 926 -16.80 8.41 -42.80
CA ASN A 926 -16.26 8.06 -41.50
C ASN A 926 -17.33 7.32 -40.65
N THR A 927 -16.94 6.73 -39.53
CA THR A 927 -17.84 6.14 -38.53
C THR A 927 -17.94 7.02 -37.28
N LEU A 928 -19.10 7.01 -36.63
CA LEU A 928 -19.36 7.64 -35.34
C LEU A 928 -19.50 6.57 -34.25
N GLU A 929 -18.91 6.83 -33.09
CA GLU A 929 -19.13 6.12 -31.83
C GLU A 929 -19.54 7.15 -30.76
N VAL A 930 -20.70 6.95 -30.13
CA VAL A 930 -21.14 7.75 -28.97
C VAL A 930 -21.32 6.82 -27.78
N LYS A 931 -20.59 7.08 -26.70
CA LYS A 931 -20.59 6.26 -25.49
C LYS A 931 -20.86 7.13 -24.27
N ILE A 932 -21.97 6.87 -23.57
CA ILE A 932 -22.16 7.38 -22.21
C ILE A 932 -21.17 6.64 -21.30
N THR A 933 -20.33 7.36 -20.58
CA THR A 933 -19.25 6.79 -19.76
C THR A 933 -19.59 6.76 -18.28
N GLN A 934 -20.35 7.73 -17.79
CA GLN A 934 -20.77 7.85 -16.39
C GLN A 934 -22.07 8.67 -16.31
N THR A 935 -22.94 8.34 -15.37
CA THR A 935 -24.15 9.11 -15.04
C THR A 935 -24.33 9.22 -13.53
N ALA A 936 -24.69 10.39 -13.03
CA ALA A 936 -25.09 10.65 -11.66
C ALA A 936 -26.34 11.52 -11.66
N ASP A 937 -27.33 11.21 -10.82
CA ASP A 937 -28.57 11.99 -10.79
C ASP A 937 -28.42 13.31 -10.03
N TRP A 938 -29.38 14.21 -10.17
CA TRP A 938 -29.44 15.44 -9.38
C TRP A 938 -29.81 15.15 -7.93
N TRP A 939 -29.52 16.10 -7.04
CA TRP A 939 -29.92 16.04 -5.64
C TRP A 939 -30.62 17.34 -5.22
N LEU A 940 -31.66 17.23 -4.40
CA LEU A 940 -32.37 18.37 -3.82
C LEU A 940 -32.94 17.98 -2.45
N GLY A 941 -32.19 18.32 -1.40
CA GLY A 941 -32.58 18.10 -0.01
C GLY A 941 -33.70 19.04 0.45
N HIS A 942 -34.05 18.92 1.74
CA HIS A 942 -35.17 19.62 2.35
C HIS A 942 -34.72 20.60 3.45
N PRO A 943 -34.58 21.91 3.18
CA PRO A 943 -34.20 22.91 4.20
C PRO A 943 -35.16 22.97 5.40
N GLU A 944 -36.44 22.71 5.16
CA GLU A 944 -37.52 22.67 6.16
C GLU A 944 -37.51 21.39 7.05
N ASP A 945 -36.59 20.45 6.82
CA ASP A 945 -36.53 19.22 7.64
C ASP A 945 -35.97 19.50 9.05
N VAL A 946 -36.43 18.71 10.03
CA VAL A 946 -35.97 18.82 11.43
C VAL A 946 -34.45 18.68 11.57
N HIS A 947 -33.80 17.81 10.79
CA HIS A 947 -32.34 17.66 10.82
C HIS A 947 -31.63 18.84 10.15
N SER A 948 -32.16 19.31 9.01
CA SER A 948 -31.68 20.49 8.29
C SER A 948 -31.71 21.75 9.15
N MET A 949 -32.83 21.97 9.85
CA MET A 949 -33.00 23.09 10.78
C MET A 949 -32.11 22.94 12.03
N ALA A 950 -31.99 21.74 12.60
CA ALA A 950 -31.11 21.49 13.75
C ALA A 950 -29.63 21.77 13.42
N LEU A 951 -29.17 21.33 12.24
CA LEU A 951 -27.82 21.56 11.75
C LEU A 951 -27.57 23.04 11.43
N ALA A 952 -28.48 23.71 10.72
CA ALA A 952 -28.38 25.14 10.44
C ALA A 952 -28.38 25.98 11.73
N GLY A 953 -29.12 25.56 12.76
CA GLY A 953 -29.09 26.16 14.10
C GLY A 953 -27.73 25.98 14.80
N CYS A 954 -27.09 24.81 14.69
CA CYS A 954 -25.71 24.62 15.19
C CYS A 954 -24.70 25.53 14.47
N VAL A 955 -24.89 25.76 13.16
CA VAL A 955 -24.04 26.70 12.40
C VAL A 955 -24.27 28.14 12.86
N GLU A 956 -25.52 28.56 13.10
CA GLU A 956 -25.83 29.89 13.67
C GLU A 956 -25.25 30.06 15.09
N GLU A 957 -25.30 29.02 15.92
CA GLU A 957 -24.72 29.02 17.28
C GLU A 957 -23.20 29.16 17.28
N GLU A 958 -22.48 28.41 16.43
CA GLU A 958 -21.00 28.42 16.39
C GLU A 958 -20.42 29.64 15.64
N TRP A 959 -21.11 30.16 14.62
CA TRP A 959 -20.64 31.29 13.81
C TRP A 959 -21.26 32.64 14.17
N GLY A 960 -22.35 32.67 14.96
CA GLY A 960 -23.05 33.90 15.35
C GLY A 960 -23.83 34.57 14.21
N VAL A 961 -23.95 33.91 13.04
CA VAL A 961 -24.64 34.40 11.85
C VAL A 961 -25.43 33.27 11.20
N LYS A 962 -26.59 33.59 10.62
CA LYS A 962 -27.45 32.61 9.95
C LYS A 962 -26.80 32.13 8.66
N PRO A 963 -26.68 30.80 8.42
CA PRO A 963 -26.08 30.31 7.20
C PRO A 963 -26.92 30.63 5.96
N LEU A 964 -26.24 30.87 4.84
CA LEU A 964 -26.88 31.02 3.54
C LEU A 964 -27.25 29.64 2.96
N TRP A 965 -28.53 29.45 2.64
CA TRP A 965 -29.00 28.25 1.94
C TRP A 965 -28.62 28.33 0.45
N ILE A 966 -27.66 27.53 0.03
CA ILE A 966 -27.10 27.53 -1.33
C ILE A 966 -27.39 26.21 -2.06
N ARG A 967 -27.26 26.26 -3.38
CA ARG A 967 -27.14 25.08 -4.25
C ARG A 967 -25.75 25.12 -4.88
N GLU A 968 -25.34 24.02 -5.49
CA GLU A 968 -24.05 23.99 -6.19
C GLU A 968 -24.14 23.46 -7.62
N GLY A 969 -23.14 23.85 -8.41
CA GLY A 969 -23.05 23.53 -9.84
C GLY A 969 -22.44 22.17 -10.14
N GLY A 970 -21.82 21.53 -9.15
CA GLY A 970 -21.25 20.18 -9.21
C GLY A 970 -22.28 19.06 -9.04
N SER A 971 -21.79 17.85 -8.81
CA SER A 971 -22.55 16.61 -8.63
C SER A 971 -21.76 15.69 -7.70
N ILE A 972 -22.41 15.06 -6.72
CA ILE A 972 -21.82 14.02 -5.86
C ILE A 972 -22.70 12.77 -6.04
N PRO A 973 -22.27 11.74 -6.79
CA PRO A 973 -23.13 10.65 -7.23
C PRO A 973 -23.76 9.84 -6.08
N SER A 974 -23.04 9.76 -4.96
CA SER A 974 -23.38 8.92 -3.82
C SER A 974 -24.53 9.48 -2.97
N ILE A 975 -24.83 10.78 -2.99
CA ILE A 975 -25.90 11.36 -2.14
C ILE A 975 -27.31 10.86 -2.51
N PRO A 976 -27.83 11.05 -3.75
CA PRO A 976 -29.18 10.60 -4.09
C PRO A 976 -29.30 9.07 -4.02
N PHE A 977 -28.21 8.36 -4.29
CA PHE A 977 -28.13 6.91 -4.10
C PHE A 977 -28.29 6.50 -2.62
N LEU A 978 -27.57 7.14 -1.69
CA LEU A 978 -27.65 6.83 -0.26
C LEU A 978 -29.03 7.16 0.32
N GLU A 979 -29.67 8.26 -0.12
CA GLU A 979 -31.05 8.57 0.27
C GLU A 979 -32.02 7.47 -0.16
N GLN A 980 -31.93 7.01 -1.42
CA GLN A 980 -32.78 5.94 -1.96
C GLN A 980 -32.51 4.59 -1.29
N GLU A 981 -31.25 4.22 -1.11
CA GLU A 981 -30.85 2.90 -0.61
C GLU A 981 -31.20 2.71 0.87
N PHE A 982 -31.04 3.75 1.70
CA PHE A 982 -31.35 3.69 3.13
C PHE A 982 -32.73 4.25 3.52
N ASN A 983 -33.46 4.90 2.59
CA ASN A 983 -34.70 5.63 2.86
C ASN A 983 -34.51 6.64 4.02
N ALA A 984 -33.37 7.35 4.00
CA ALA A 984 -32.95 8.32 4.99
C ALA A 984 -32.64 9.65 4.30
N LYS A 985 -32.96 10.79 4.91
CA LYS A 985 -32.72 12.10 4.29
C LYS A 985 -31.26 12.50 4.37
N ALA A 986 -30.76 13.14 3.33
CA ALA A 986 -29.44 13.75 3.29
C ALA A 986 -29.48 15.23 3.73
N ILE A 987 -28.45 15.63 4.46
CA ILE A 987 -28.14 17.02 4.80
C ILE A 987 -26.66 17.27 4.50
N HIS A 988 -26.33 18.44 3.98
CA HIS A 988 -24.97 18.76 3.56
C HIS A 988 -24.43 19.98 4.34
N LEU A 989 -23.30 19.79 5.04
CA LEU A 989 -22.55 20.81 5.75
C LEU A 989 -21.27 21.17 4.97
N PRO A 990 -21.24 22.28 4.23
CA PRO A 990 -20.01 22.78 3.60
C PRO A 990 -18.98 23.22 4.66
N MET A 991 -17.75 22.71 4.59
CA MET A 991 -16.62 23.19 5.41
C MET A 991 -15.59 23.99 4.59
N GLY A 992 -15.49 23.75 3.28
CA GLY A 992 -14.56 24.51 2.42
C GLY A 992 -15.04 25.95 2.16
N SER A 993 -14.11 26.86 1.89
CA SER A 993 -14.39 28.25 1.47
C SER A 993 -14.39 28.43 -0.05
N ALA A 994 -14.92 29.55 -0.54
CA ALA A 994 -14.96 29.83 -1.99
C ALA A 994 -13.57 29.88 -2.66
N SER A 995 -12.52 30.27 -1.92
CA SER A 995 -11.14 30.37 -2.43
C SER A 995 -10.25 29.15 -2.15
N ASP A 996 -10.83 28.04 -1.69
CA ASP A 996 -10.11 26.81 -1.33
C ASP A 996 -9.40 26.14 -2.51
N SER A 997 -9.76 26.51 -3.75
CA SER A 997 -9.07 26.08 -4.98
C SER A 997 -9.02 24.57 -5.16
N ALA A 998 -10.11 23.88 -4.78
CA ALA A 998 -10.33 22.46 -5.03
C ALA A 998 -10.06 22.09 -6.50
N HIS A 999 -9.50 20.90 -6.71
CA HIS A 999 -8.97 20.38 -7.98
C HIS A 999 -7.82 21.18 -8.62
N LEU A 1000 -7.57 22.43 -8.21
CA LEU A 1000 -6.53 23.31 -8.77
C LEU A 1000 -5.22 23.25 -7.95
N PRO A 1001 -4.13 23.88 -8.44
CA PRO A 1001 -2.90 24.06 -7.66
C PRO A 1001 -3.09 25.01 -6.48
N ASN A 1002 -2.38 24.76 -5.38
CA ASN A 1002 -2.49 25.50 -4.11
C ASN A 1002 -3.86 25.34 -3.42
N GLU A 1003 -4.46 24.15 -3.56
CA GLU A 1003 -5.62 23.75 -2.76
C GLU A 1003 -5.34 23.95 -1.26
N ARG A 1004 -6.34 24.49 -0.57
CA ARG A 1004 -6.25 24.90 0.83
C ARG A 1004 -7.60 24.81 1.55
N ILE A 1005 -7.58 24.89 2.87
CA ILE A 1005 -8.76 25.11 3.71
C ILE A 1005 -8.41 26.02 4.90
N LYS A 1006 -9.36 26.83 5.39
CA LYS A 1006 -9.18 27.58 6.64
C LYS A 1006 -9.12 26.63 7.84
N MET A 1007 -8.11 26.78 8.69
CA MET A 1007 -7.95 25.99 9.92
C MET A 1007 -9.19 26.11 10.83
N VAL A 1008 -9.71 27.34 10.97
CA VAL A 1008 -10.93 27.66 11.74
C VAL A 1008 -12.18 26.99 11.18
N ASN A 1009 -12.27 26.73 9.87
CA ASN A 1009 -13.44 26.04 9.31
C ASN A 1009 -13.49 24.57 9.73
N LEU A 1010 -12.33 23.90 9.86
CA LEU A 1010 -12.27 22.53 10.38
C LEU A 1010 -12.56 22.48 11.88
N GLU A 1011 -12.01 23.41 12.66
CA GLU A 1011 -12.27 23.54 14.12
C GLU A 1011 -13.76 23.79 14.40
N LYS A 1012 -14.37 24.77 13.72
CA LYS A 1012 -15.79 25.07 13.88
C LYS A 1012 -16.71 24.03 13.24
N GLY A 1013 -16.31 23.44 12.11
CA GLY A 1013 -17.02 22.33 11.49
C GLY A 1013 -17.13 21.13 12.45
N ASN A 1014 -16.04 20.83 13.16
CA ASN A 1014 -16.02 19.85 14.24
C ASN A 1014 -17.03 20.19 15.37
N HIS A 1015 -17.02 21.42 15.89
CA HIS A 1015 -17.95 21.87 16.92
C HIS A 1015 -19.43 21.82 16.48
N VAL A 1016 -19.72 22.24 15.24
CA VAL A 1016 -21.06 22.16 14.63
C VAL A 1016 -21.53 20.72 14.56
N VAL A 1017 -20.70 19.79 14.10
CA VAL A 1017 -21.04 18.36 14.01
C VAL A 1017 -21.25 17.76 15.40
N ALA A 1018 -20.40 18.04 16.37
CA ALA A 1018 -20.55 17.56 17.75
C ALA A 1018 -21.86 18.06 18.39
N SER A 1019 -22.24 19.32 18.12
CA SER A 1019 -23.49 19.91 18.60
C SER A 1019 -24.70 19.38 17.86
N PHE A 1020 -24.58 19.11 16.55
CA PHE A 1020 -25.63 18.50 15.74
C PHE A 1020 -25.94 17.08 16.20
N LEU A 1021 -24.93 16.23 16.43
CA LEU A 1021 -25.12 14.86 16.94
C LEU A 1021 -25.84 14.84 18.30
N LYS A 1022 -25.57 15.81 19.18
CA LYS A 1022 -26.32 16.03 20.43
C LYS A 1022 -27.78 16.41 20.19
N LYS A 1023 -28.10 17.20 19.14
CA LYS A 1023 -29.49 17.52 18.76
C LYS A 1023 -30.21 16.32 18.12
N VAL A 1024 -29.54 15.50 17.30
CA VAL A 1024 -30.13 14.28 16.71
C VAL A 1024 -30.55 13.26 17.77
N ALA A 1025 -29.86 13.20 18.91
CA ALA A 1025 -30.28 12.36 20.04
C ALA A 1025 -31.64 12.76 20.67
N LEU A 1026 -32.16 13.94 20.34
CA LEU A 1026 -33.41 14.51 20.86
C LEU A 1026 -34.57 14.51 19.83
N ILE A 1027 -34.34 13.93 18.64
CA ILE A 1027 -35.29 13.84 17.51
C ILE A 1027 -35.80 12.39 17.38
#